data_AF-A0A9X7RI02-F1
#
_entry.id   AF-A0A9X7RI02-F1
#
_cell.length_a   1.000
_cell.length_b   1.000
_cell.length_c   1.000
_cell.angle_alpha   90.00
_cell.angle_beta   90.00
_cell.angle_gamma   90.00
#
_symmetry.space_group_name_H-M   'P 1'
#
loop_
_entity.id
_entity.type
_entity.pdbx_description
1 polymer ?
#
loop_
_entity_poly.entity_id
_entity_poly.type
_entity_poly.pdbx_seq_one_letter_code
_entity_poly.pdbx_strand_id
1 'polypeptide(L)'
;MRIACLGGGPAGLYFAISMKLRDPSHEIDVIERNRADDTFGWGVVLSDETLQNLAVNDAVSAKAIGENFAYWDDIALHMRGERLVSTGHGFCGIGRMKLLLLLQERARELGINLKFETEVDSAEDYRKDYDLVVASDGLNSKTRTLYQDTFKPDIDQRLCQFVWLGTHQKFADAFTFIFEETEHGWVWAHAYQFDDETATFIVECTQETFDAFGFGEMSQEDSIRTCEEIFKDHLGGHPLMTNAKHIRGSAWIRFPRVLCEKWSHENVVLLGDAAATAHFSIGSGTKLAFESAIALAEYLHTEADMAAAFKRYEEDRRLEVLRLQSAARNSLEWFEHVERYLHLDPVQFNYSMLTRSQRISHENLRLRDPKWLESAERWFMNQAGVSPNSPVRAPMFTPFKLREMELKNRIVVSPMAQYKAVDGSPTDWHMVHYAERAKGGAGLVFVEMTCVSAEGRITPGCPGLYAPEHEAAWKRLTDFVHAETDAKICCQIGHSGRKGSTRIGWEGMDKPLHDGNWELVSASAIPWSDGNAVPREITLAEMDAIKAEFVAAAEMAERAGFDMIELHAAHGYLLSSFISPVSNARTDEYGGSLDNRMRWPLEVFNAMRAVWPDHKPMSVRISACDWVGEEGITPDDAVEIARRFRDAGVDLVDVSAGQTTPKARPVYGRMFQTPFSDRIRNEGGLPTMAVGNIYEADHANSILMAGRADLVAVGRPHLADPYWTLHEAAKIGDRNATDWPLPYLAGRDQMWRLADREAEMLKV
;
A
#
# COMPACT_ATOMS: atom_id res chain seq x y z
N MET A 1 -3.77 45.59 1.60
CA MET A 1 -3.54 44.83 0.35
C MET A 1 -4.81 44.78 -0.47
N ARG A 2 -4.65 44.87 -1.79
CA ARG A 2 -5.66 44.57 -2.80
C ARG A 2 -5.41 43.17 -3.35
N ILE A 3 -6.38 42.27 -3.23
CA ILE A 3 -6.22 40.83 -3.46
C ILE A 3 -7.25 40.33 -4.49
N ALA A 4 -6.80 39.56 -5.48
CA ALA A 4 -7.67 38.86 -6.43
C ALA A 4 -7.64 37.36 -6.16
N CYS A 5 -8.79 36.76 -5.87
CA CYS A 5 -8.97 35.31 -5.83
C CYS A 5 -9.60 34.86 -7.15
N LEU A 6 -8.84 34.12 -7.95
CA LEU A 6 -9.30 33.56 -9.22
C LEU A 6 -9.95 32.21 -8.91
N GLY A 7 -11.28 32.14 -8.95
CA GLY A 7 -12.10 30.98 -8.58
C GLY A 7 -12.88 31.17 -7.28
N GLY A 8 -14.19 30.90 -7.33
CA GLY A 8 -15.15 31.00 -6.23
C GLY A 8 -15.47 29.67 -5.55
N GLY A 9 -14.57 28.70 -5.62
CA GLY A 9 -14.69 27.43 -4.88
C GLY A 9 -14.40 27.57 -3.38
N PRO A 10 -14.45 26.46 -2.61
CA PRO A 10 -14.24 26.49 -1.15
C PRO A 10 -12.90 27.11 -0.75
N ALA A 11 -11.82 26.84 -1.50
CA ALA A 11 -10.49 27.39 -1.24
C ALA A 11 -10.45 28.93 -1.37
N GLY A 12 -10.89 29.46 -2.52
CA GLY A 12 -10.84 30.90 -2.81
C GLY A 12 -11.75 31.72 -1.90
N LEU A 13 -13.00 31.27 -1.72
CA LEU A 13 -13.95 31.93 -0.82
C LEU A 13 -13.45 31.95 0.63
N TYR A 14 -12.95 30.81 1.13
CA TYR A 14 -12.53 30.73 2.51
C TYR A 14 -11.20 31.45 2.78
N PHE A 15 -10.29 31.48 1.80
CA PHE A 15 -9.10 32.33 1.90
C PHE A 15 -9.48 33.82 1.99
N ALA A 16 -10.40 34.28 1.15
CA ALA A 16 -10.87 35.67 1.18
C ALA A 16 -11.48 36.03 2.55
N ILE A 17 -12.35 35.17 3.10
CA ILE A 17 -12.93 35.30 4.44
C ILE A 17 -11.81 35.38 5.49
N SER A 18 -10.88 34.42 5.45
CA SER A 18 -9.78 34.29 6.41
C SER A 18 -8.84 35.51 6.40
N MET A 19 -8.55 36.08 5.23
CA MET A 19 -7.77 37.31 5.08
C MET A 19 -8.50 38.55 5.59
N LYS A 20 -9.82 38.64 5.35
CA LYS A 20 -10.64 39.78 5.77
C LYS A 20 -10.85 39.82 7.28
N LEU A 21 -10.91 38.65 7.93
CA LEU A 21 -10.98 38.54 9.39
C LEU A 21 -9.69 38.98 10.10
N ARG A 22 -8.53 38.77 9.46
CA ARG A 22 -7.22 39.20 9.99
C ARG A 22 -6.97 40.70 9.84
N ASP A 23 -7.38 41.26 8.71
CA ASP A 23 -7.33 42.69 8.48
C ASP A 23 -8.52 43.15 7.61
N PRO A 24 -9.50 43.85 8.23
CA PRO A 24 -10.68 44.36 7.52
C PRO A 24 -10.36 45.40 6.42
N SER A 25 -9.15 45.99 6.42
CA SER A 25 -8.74 46.97 5.40
C SER A 25 -8.42 46.35 4.03
N HIS A 26 -8.29 45.02 3.95
CA HIS A 26 -8.04 44.33 2.68
C HIS A 26 -9.16 44.53 1.65
N GLU A 27 -8.82 44.96 0.44
CA GLU A 27 -9.76 45.00 -0.69
C GLU A 27 -9.67 43.68 -1.44
N ILE A 28 -10.71 42.85 -1.39
CA ILE A 28 -10.66 41.49 -1.94
C ILE A 28 -11.75 41.31 -3.00
N ASP A 29 -11.33 40.92 -4.20
CA ASP A 29 -12.21 40.48 -5.28
C ASP A 29 -12.12 38.95 -5.42
N VAL A 30 -13.25 38.26 -5.41
CA VAL A 30 -13.35 36.84 -5.79
C VAL A 30 -14.03 36.78 -7.15
N ILE A 31 -13.37 36.16 -8.13
CA ILE A 31 -13.80 36.15 -9.53
C ILE A 31 -14.12 34.71 -9.93
N GLU A 32 -15.36 34.44 -10.31
CA GLU A 32 -15.86 33.11 -10.65
C GLU A 32 -16.56 33.14 -12.02
N ARG A 33 -16.23 32.17 -12.87
CA ARG A 33 -16.77 32.07 -14.22
C ARG A 33 -18.21 31.55 -14.24
N ASN A 34 -18.56 30.73 -13.26
CA ASN A 34 -19.87 30.11 -13.16
C ASN A 34 -20.85 31.03 -12.40
N ARG A 35 -22.13 30.66 -12.41
CA ARG A 35 -23.14 31.30 -11.56
C ARG A 35 -22.91 30.94 -10.10
N ALA A 36 -23.47 31.73 -9.20
CA ALA A 36 -23.35 31.53 -7.76
C ALA A 36 -23.89 30.17 -7.26
N ASP A 37 -24.86 29.61 -7.98
CA ASP A 37 -25.56 28.36 -7.70
C ASP A 37 -25.12 27.18 -8.61
N ASP A 38 -24.19 27.41 -9.54
CA ASP A 38 -23.68 26.35 -10.42
C ASP A 38 -22.59 25.54 -9.69
N THR A 39 -22.86 24.26 -9.44
CA THR A 39 -21.87 23.36 -8.84
C THR A 39 -21.75 22.06 -9.62
N PHE A 40 -20.53 21.54 -9.71
CA PHE A 40 -20.26 20.16 -10.12
C PHE A 40 -20.21 19.25 -8.89
N GLY A 41 -20.99 18.17 -8.89
CA GLY A 41 -21.09 17.22 -7.77
C GLY A 41 -22.08 17.66 -6.69
N TRP A 42 -22.37 16.75 -5.76
CA TRP A 42 -23.47 16.89 -4.80
C TRP A 42 -22.97 17.14 -3.37
N GLY A 43 -22.92 16.14 -2.49
CA GLY A 43 -22.43 16.29 -1.13
C GLY A 43 -20.91 16.31 -1.03
N VAL A 44 -20.37 16.90 0.04
CA VAL A 44 -18.96 16.74 0.42
C VAL A 44 -18.86 16.26 1.85
N VAL A 45 -17.89 15.39 2.13
CA VAL A 45 -17.63 14.86 3.47
C VAL A 45 -16.58 15.72 4.17
N LEU A 46 -16.79 15.99 5.46
CA LEU A 46 -15.87 16.69 6.34
C LEU A 46 -15.64 15.86 7.62
N SER A 47 -14.62 16.23 8.40
CA SER A 47 -14.37 15.66 9.72
C SER A 47 -14.64 16.69 10.81
N ASP A 48 -14.95 16.23 12.02
CA ASP A 48 -15.14 17.10 13.18
C ASP A 48 -13.89 17.95 13.48
N GLU A 49 -12.70 17.38 13.28
CA GLU A 49 -11.43 18.11 13.36
C GLU A 49 -11.39 19.30 12.38
N THR A 50 -11.91 19.11 11.16
CA THR A 50 -11.98 20.19 10.17
C THR A 50 -12.89 21.32 10.66
N LEU A 51 -14.05 20.98 11.26
CA LEU A 51 -14.94 21.97 11.86
C LEU A 51 -14.29 22.72 13.03
N GLN A 52 -13.53 22.03 13.88
CA GLN A 52 -12.80 22.67 14.99
C GLN A 52 -11.78 23.67 14.47
N ASN A 53 -11.00 23.30 13.46
CA ASN A 53 -10.05 24.19 12.79
C ASN A 53 -10.76 25.40 12.14
N LEU A 54 -11.91 25.17 11.50
CA LEU A 54 -12.75 26.25 10.99
C LEU A 54 -13.22 27.17 12.11
N ALA A 55 -13.67 26.63 13.25
CA ALA A 55 -14.21 27.42 14.35
C ALA A 55 -13.15 28.33 15.01
N VAL A 56 -11.89 27.88 15.08
CA VAL A 56 -10.77 28.71 15.55
C VAL A 56 -10.53 29.90 14.63
N ASN A 57 -10.69 29.72 13.31
CA ASN A 57 -10.47 30.77 12.32
C ASN A 57 -11.69 31.69 12.10
N ASP A 58 -12.88 31.11 11.94
CA ASP A 58 -14.17 31.80 11.75
C ASP A 58 -15.31 31.00 12.38
N ALA A 59 -15.59 31.26 13.66
CA ALA A 59 -16.67 30.61 14.40
C ALA A 59 -18.06 30.80 13.76
N VAL A 60 -18.28 31.88 12.99
CA VAL A 60 -19.57 32.14 12.32
C VAL A 60 -19.76 31.17 11.15
N SER A 61 -18.75 31.05 10.27
CA SER A 61 -18.78 30.06 9.19
C SER A 61 -18.91 28.64 9.74
N ALA A 62 -18.10 28.29 10.75
CA ALA A 62 -18.12 26.94 11.32
C ALA A 62 -19.49 26.57 11.89
N LYS A 63 -20.15 27.50 12.59
CA LYS A 63 -21.51 27.31 13.11
C LYS A 63 -22.52 27.13 11.97
N ALA A 64 -22.53 28.04 10.99
CA ALA A 64 -23.49 27.99 9.88
C ALA A 64 -23.32 26.72 9.03
N ILE A 65 -22.08 26.29 8.79
CA ILE A 65 -21.76 25.05 8.10
C ILE A 65 -22.23 23.84 8.93
N GLY A 66 -21.90 23.79 10.23
CA GLY A 66 -22.27 22.68 11.12
C GLY A 66 -23.77 22.52 11.32
N GLU A 67 -24.55 23.60 11.32
CA GLU A 67 -26.02 23.56 11.39
C GLU A 67 -26.68 22.92 10.16
N ASN A 68 -25.93 22.69 9.08
CA ASN A 68 -26.39 22.09 7.83
C ASN A 68 -25.75 20.72 7.55
N PHE A 69 -25.17 20.07 8.56
CA PHE A 69 -24.55 18.76 8.41
C PHE A 69 -25.55 17.61 8.56
N ALA A 70 -25.46 16.66 7.64
CA ALA A 70 -25.92 15.30 7.86
C ALA A 70 -24.80 14.52 8.56
N TYR A 71 -25.11 13.81 9.64
CA TYR A 71 -24.15 13.00 10.39
C TYR A 71 -24.49 11.52 10.25
N TRP A 72 -23.45 10.70 10.10
CA TRP A 72 -23.57 9.25 10.14
C TRP A 72 -22.27 8.65 10.68
N ASP A 73 -22.37 7.46 11.27
CA ASP A 73 -21.21 6.80 11.90
C ASP A 73 -20.75 5.56 11.12
N ASP A 74 -21.66 4.93 10.38
CA ASP A 74 -21.42 3.62 9.79
C ASP A 74 -20.84 3.71 8.37
N ILE A 75 -20.12 2.65 8.00
CA ILE A 75 -19.79 2.30 6.61
C ILE A 75 -20.48 0.98 6.28
N ALA A 76 -21.23 0.97 5.17
CA ALA A 76 -21.89 -0.22 4.66
C ALA A 76 -21.25 -0.69 3.35
N LEU A 77 -21.10 -1.99 3.20
CA LEU A 77 -20.78 -2.67 1.95
C LEU A 77 -21.99 -3.48 1.50
N HIS A 78 -22.43 -3.25 0.26
CA HIS A 78 -23.35 -4.11 -0.47
C HIS A 78 -22.57 -4.88 -1.53
N MET A 79 -22.54 -6.21 -1.42
CA MET A 79 -21.87 -7.07 -2.39
C MET A 79 -22.55 -8.44 -2.40
N ARG A 80 -22.88 -8.97 -3.59
CA ARG A 80 -23.50 -10.31 -3.76
C ARG A 80 -24.77 -10.51 -2.92
N GLY A 81 -25.59 -9.47 -2.79
CA GLY A 81 -26.83 -9.50 -2.01
C GLY A 81 -26.63 -9.44 -0.49
N GLU A 82 -25.39 -9.37 0.01
CA GLU A 82 -25.08 -9.17 1.42
C GLU A 82 -24.88 -7.69 1.73
N ARG A 83 -25.32 -7.27 2.92
CA ARG A 83 -25.05 -5.94 3.49
C ARG A 83 -24.23 -6.09 4.76
N LEU A 84 -22.96 -5.69 4.72
CA LEU A 84 -22.06 -5.71 5.86
C LEU A 84 -21.84 -4.29 6.37
N VAL A 85 -21.95 -4.08 7.69
CA VAL A 85 -21.87 -2.74 8.30
C VAL A 85 -20.79 -2.74 9.36
N SER A 86 -19.93 -1.72 9.34
CA SER A 86 -18.97 -1.40 10.40
C SER A 86 -19.25 0.01 10.91
N THR A 87 -19.22 0.19 12.23
CA THR A 87 -19.56 1.43 12.95
C THR A 87 -18.32 2.16 13.48
N GLY A 88 -18.49 3.28 14.20
CA GLY A 88 -17.40 4.02 14.84
C GLY A 88 -16.45 4.76 13.89
N HIS A 89 -16.90 5.04 12.66
CA HIS A 89 -16.09 5.75 11.68
C HIS A 89 -16.21 7.27 11.81
N GLY A 90 -17.42 7.75 12.11
CA GLY A 90 -17.77 9.15 12.32
C GLY A 90 -17.56 10.02 11.08
N PHE A 91 -18.65 10.42 10.43
CA PHE A 91 -18.64 11.30 9.27
C PHE A 91 -19.70 12.39 9.37
N CYS A 92 -19.42 13.51 8.70
CA CYS A 92 -20.43 14.51 8.42
C CYS A 92 -20.37 14.94 6.96
N GLY A 93 -21.53 15.25 6.40
CA GLY A 93 -21.70 15.66 5.01
C GLY A 93 -22.50 16.94 4.90
N ILE A 94 -22.22 17.73 3.87
CA ILE A 94 -23.00 18.92 3.50
C ILE A 94 -23.14 18.99 1.98
N GLY A 95 -24.29 19.46 1.49
CA GLY A 95 -24.46 19.77 0.08
C GLY A 95 -23.45 20.83 -0.38
N ARG A 96 -22.68 20.55 -1.44
CA ARG A 96 -21.64 21.45 -1.96
C ARG A 96 -22.20 22.81 -2.34
N MET A 97 -23.38 22.84 -2.97
CA MET A 97 -24.09 24.09 -3.28
C MET A 97 -24.41 24.88 -2.01
N LYS A 98 -24.96 24.22 -0.99
CA LYS A 98 -25.27 24.87 0.28
C LYS A 98 -24.01 25.41 0.96
N LEU A 99 -22.93 24.64 0.98
CA LEU A 99 -21.62 25.07 1.51
C LEU A 99 -21.13 26.35 0.81
N LEU A 100 -21.16 26.39 -0.53
CA LEU A 100 -20.74 27.57 -1.28
C LEU A 100 -21.62 28.77 -0.98
N LEU A 101 -22.94 28.61 -0.94
CA LEU A 101 -23.86 29.71 -0.62
C LEU A 101 -23.60 30.30 0.77
N LEU A 102 -23.34 29.47 1.78
CA LEU A 102 -22.99 29.92 3.14
C LEU A 102 -21.68 30.71 3.15
N LEU A 103 -20.65 30.22 2.44
CA LEU A 103 -19.38 30.93 2.31
C LEU A 103 -19.52 32.25 1.54
N GLN A 104 -20.35 32.28 0.49
CA GLN A 104 -20.62 33.51 -0.26
C GLN A 104 -21.37 34.54 0.57
N GLU A 105 -22.36 34.10 1.36
CA GLU A 105 -23.07 34.96 2.31
C GLU A 105 -22.10 35.57 3.31
N ARG A 106 -21.27 34.73 3.94
CA ARG A 106 -20.23 35.19 4.87
C ARG A 106 -19.25 36.15 4.21
N ALA A 107 -18.85 35.89 2.97
CA ALA A 107 -17.94 36.76 2.24
C ALA A 107 -18.56 38.16 2.01
N ARG A 108 -19.85 38.21 1.64
CA ARG A 108 -20.58 39.48 1.47
C ARG A 108 -20.71 40.24 2.79
N GLU A 109 -20.99 39.56 3.91
CA GLU A 109 -21.05 40.19 5.24
C GLU A 109 -19.74 40.90 5.61
N LEU A 110 -18.61 40.30 5.23
CA LEU A 110 -17.28 40.85 5.48
C LEU A 110 -16.87 41.90 4.43
N GLY A 111 -17.71 42.22 3.45
CA GLY A 111 -17.45 43.22 2.42
C GLY A 111 -16.47 42.77 1.33
N ILE A 112 -16.38 41.45 1.08
CA ILE A 112 -15.63 40.89 -0.06
C ILE A 112 -16.48 41.04 -1.32
N ASN A 113 -15.85 41.46 -2.42
CA ASN A 113 -16.54 41.69 -3.67
C ASN A 113 -16.57 40.41 -4.52
N LEU A 114 -17.76 39.84 -4.70
CA LEU A 114 -17.95 38.60 -5.47
C LEU A 114 -18.39 38.92 -6.91
N LYS A 115 -17.59 38.52 -7.88
CA LYS A 115 -17.83 38.73 -9.33
C LYS A 115 -18.08 37.37 -9.99
N PHE A 116 -19.34 36.98 -10.09
CA PHE A 116 -19.78 35.76 -10.79
C PHE A 116 -19.94 36.01 -12.30
N GLU A 117 -20.07 34.92 -13.07
CA GLU A 117 -20.23 34.97 -14.54
C GLU A 117 -19.13 35.81 -15.22
N THR A 118 -17.93 35.82 -14.62
CA THR A 118 -16.79 36.61 -15.03
C THR A 118 -15.62 35.69 -15.37
N GLU A 119 -15.31 35.56 -16.66
CA GLU A 119 -14.20 34.73 -17.11
C GLU A 119 -12.86 35.43 -16.81
N VAL A 120 -11.90 34.65 -16.28
CA VAL A 120 -10.51 35.08 -16.15
C VAL A 120 -9.74 34.53 -17.34
N ASP A 121 -9.27 35.43 -18.21
CA ASP A 121 -8.48 35.06 -19.38
C ASP A 121 -7.04 34.73 -19.00
N SER A 122 -6.38 35.60 -18.22
CA SER A 122 -5.00 35.43 -17.78
C SER A 122 -4.80 35.97 -16.37
N ALA A 123 -4.05 35.23 -15.54
CA ALA A 123 -3.62 35.74 -14.23
C ALA A 123 -2.63 36.92 -14.34
N GLU A 124 -1.99 37.09 -15.51
CA GLU A 124 -1.05 38.20 -15.78
C GLU A 124 -1.73 39.58 -15.76
N ASP A 125 -3.02 39.63 -16.09
CA ASP A 125 -3.77 40.89 -16.11
C ASP A 125 -4.05 41.37 -14.68
N TYR A 126 -4.25 40.42 -13.75
CA TYR A 126 -4.54 40.73 -12.35
C TYR A 126 -3.27 41.01 -11.55
N ARG A 127 -2.17 40.31 -11.81
CA ARG A 127 -0.97 40.47 -10.98
C ARG A 127 -0.30 41.85 -11.07
N LYS A 128 -0.63 42.62 -12.11
CA LYS A 128 -0.16 44.01 -12.31
C LYS A 128 -0.96 45.01 -11.48
N ASP A 129 -2.24 44.72 -11.24
CA ASP A 129 -3.20 45.65 -10.62
C ASP A 129 -3.52 45.31 -9.16
N TYR A 130 -3.16 44.10 -8.72
CA TYR A 130 -3.38 43.57 -7.38
C TYR A 130 -2.05 43.27 -6.70
N ASP A 131 -2.01 43.51 -5.38
CA ASP A 131 -0.83 43.19 -4.57
C ASP A 131 -0.60 41.67 -4.51
N LEU A 132 -1.69 40.90 -4.49
CA LEU A 132 -1.69 39.43 -4.40
C LEU A 132 -2.73 38.82 -5.34
N VAL A 133 -2.35 37.76 -6.06
CA VAL A 133 -3.26 36.93 -6.84
C VAL A 133 -3.26 35.50 -6.28
N VAL A 134 -4.41 35.04 -5.81
CA VAL A 134 -4.61 33.66 -5.37
C VAL A 134 -5.32 32.88 -6.45
N ALA A 135 -4.62 31.94 -7.06
CA ALA A 135 -5.13 31.05 -8.08
C ALA A 135 -5.79 29.83 -7.43
N SER A 136 -7.11 29.93 -7.26
CA SER A 136 -8.02 28.88 -6.78
C SER A 136 -8.98 28.41 -7.89
N ASP A 137 -8.54 28.48 -9.15
CA ASP A 137 -9.31 28.25 -10.37
C ASP A 137 -9.47 26.75 -10.71
N GLY A 138 -9.17 25.90 -9.73
CA GLY A 138 -9.54 24.50 -9.67
C GLY A 138 -8.69 23.57 -10.53
N LEU A 139 -9.27 22.40 -10.80
CA LEU A 139 -8.62 21.28 -11.48
C LEU A 139 -8.01 21.66 -12.83
N ASN A 140 -8.74 22.44 -13.63
CA ASN A 140 -8.35 22.90 -14.96
C ASN A 140 -7.74 24.31 -14.91
N SER A 141 -6.96 24.61 -13.86
CA SER A 141 -6.33 25.91 -13.62
C SER A 141 -5.58 26.44 -14.86
N LYS A 142 -6.07 27.56 -15.40
CA LYS A 142 -5.38 28.30 -16.47
C LYS A 142 -4.11 28.94 -15.90
N THR A 143 -4.16 29.37 -14.64
CA THR A 143 -3.03 30.02 -13.98
C THR A 143 -1.85 29.07 -13.80
N ARG A 144 -2.11 27.83 -13.37
CA ARG A 144 -1.08 26.78 -13.29
C ARG A 144 -0.43 26.52 -14.64
N THR A 145 -1.24 26.49 -15.70
CA THR A 145 -0.76 26.27 -17.07
C THR A 145 0.09 27.44 -17.56
N LEU A 146 -0.33 28.68 -17.27
CA LEU A 146 0.38 29.90 -17.65
C LEU A 146 1.80 29.94 -17.08
N TYR A 147 2.00 29.58 -15.81
CA TYR A 147 3.31 29.57 -15.15
C TYR A 147 3.86 28.16 -14.91
N GLN A 148 3.58 27.22 -15.83
CA GLN A 148 4.00 25.82 -15.69
C GLN A 148 5.52 25.65 -15.52
N ASP A 149 6.34 26.54 -16.11
CA ASP A 149 7.80 26.50 -15.97
C ASP A 149 8.26 26.77 -14.52
N THR A 150 7.45 27.50 -13.74
CA THR A 150 7.70 27.76 -12.32
C THR A 150 7.08 26.70 -11.44
N PHE A 151 5.78 26.43 -11.62
CA PHE A 151 5.02 25.51 -10.77
C PHE A 151 5.41 24.05 -10.98
N LYS A 152 5.87 23.71 -12.20
CA LYS A 152 6.20 22.37 -12.66
C LYS A 152 5.12 21.35 -12.27
N PRO A 153 3.92 21.48 -12.88
CA PRO A 153 2.82 20.60 -12.55
C PRO A 153 3.06 19.19 -13.11
N ASP A 154 2.86 18.21 -12.24
CA ASP A 154 2.80 16.79 -12.56
C ASP A 154 1.33 16.36 -12.51
N ILE A 155 0.74 16.19 -13.70
CA ILE A 155 -0.68 15.86 -13.92
C ILE A 155 -0.77 14.46 -14.49
N ASP A 156 -1.50 13.59 -13.79
CA ASP A 156 -1.67 12.18 -14.15
C ASP A 156 -3.16 11.83 -14.20
N GLN A 157 -3.62 11.37 -15.38
CA GLN A 157 -5.00 10.96 -15.60
C GLN A 157 -5.19 9.53 -15.11
N ARG A 158 -6.03 9.37 -14.09
CA ARG A 158 -6.24 8.12 -13.39
C ARG A 158 -7.13 7.17 -14.19
N LEU A 159 -7.16 5.89 -13.81
CA LEU A 159 -7.58 4.81 -14.72
C LEU A 159 -9.10 4.64 -14.78
N CYS A 160 -9.79 4.74 -13.64
CA CYS A 160 -11.24 4.56 -13.57
C CYS A 160 -12.01 5.73 -14.16
N GLN A 161 -13.14 5.39 -14.77
CA GLN A 161 -14.16 6.33 -15.22
C GLN A 161 -15.18 6.50 -14.09
N PHE A 162 -15.58 7.73 -13.81
CA PHE A 162 -16.64 8.00 -12.83
C PHE A 162 -17.61 9.09 -13.27
N VAL A 163 -18.84 9.03 -12.74
CA VAL A 163 -19.86 10.07 -12.87
C VAL A 163 -20.44 10.39 -11.49
N TRP A 164 -20.65 11.68 -11.20
CA TRP A 164 -21.18 12.14 -9.91
C TRP A 164 -22.65 12.51 -10.04
N LEU A 165 -23.52 11.68 -9.47
CA LEU A 165 -24.97 11.84 -9.48
C LEU A 165 -25.51 12.12 -8.06
N GLY A 166 -26.80 12.45 -7.99
CA GLY A 166 -27.55 12.60 -6.75
C GLY A 166 -28.85 11.81 -6.82
N THR A 167 -29.47 11.57 -5.67
CA THR A 167 -30.76 10.86 -5.59
C THR A 167 -31.56 11.32 -4.38
N HIS A 168 -32.86 11.06 -4.41
CA HIS A 168 -33.75 11.20 -3.24
C HIS A 168 -33.79 9.93 -2.37
N GLN A 169 -33.19 8.83 -2.84
CA GLN A 169 -32.95 7.66 -1.99
C GLN A 169 -32.12 8.05 -0.77
N LYS A 170 -32.45 7.48 0.38
CA LYS A 170 -31.76 7.74 1.64
C LYS A 170 -30.62 6.76 1.88
N PHE A 171 -29.50 7.34 2.32
CA PHE A 171 -28.32 6.62 2.84
C PHE A 171 -27.90 7.26 4.18
N ALA A 172 -28.90 7.60 5.00
CA ALA A 172 -28.70 8.35 6.24
C ALA A 172 -28.09 7.50 7.38
N ASP A 173 -28.11 6.18 7.24
CA ASP A 173 -27.56 5.26 8.23
C ASP A 173 -26.07 4.98 8.01
N ALA A 174 -25.55 5.05 6.78
CA ALA A 174 -24.15 4.73 6.50
C ALA A 174 -23.58 5.39 5.22
N PHE A 175 -22.25 5.58 5.19
CA PHE A 175 -21.52 5.71 3.94
C PHE A 175 -21.54 4.35 3.24
N THR A 176 -22.20 4.26 2.10
CA THR A 176 -22.52 2.99 1.46
C THR A 176 -21.67 2.78 0.20
N PHE A 177 -20.95 1.66 0.14
CA PHE A 177 -20.31 1.14 -1.07
C PHE A 177 -21.17 0.02 -1.64
N ILE A 178 -21.48 0.08 -2.93
CA ILE A 178 -22.31 -0.91 -3.63
C ILE A 178 -21.51 -1.47 -4.78
N PHE A 179 -21.40 -2.80 -4.90
CA PHE A 179 -20.70 -3.48 -5.99
C PHE A 179 -21.68 -4.40 -6.73
N GLU A 180 -21.87 -4.15 -8.02
CA GLU A 180 -22.73 -4.93 -8.90
C GLU A 180 -21.93 -5.57 -10.04
N GLU A 181 -22.17 -6.86 -10.26
CA GLU A 181 -21.63 -7.61 -11.39
C GLU A 181 -22.64 -7.60 -12.53
N THR A 182 -22.23 -7.13 -13.69
CA THR A 182 -23.08 -7.00 -14.88
C THR A 182 -22.53 -7.87 -16.02
N GLU A 183 -23.30 -7.99 -17.11
CA GLU A 183 -22.81 -8.68 -18.32
C GLU A 183 -21.61 -8.00 -18.99
N HIS A 184 -21.36 -6.73 -18.65
CA HIS A 184 -20.28 -5.91 -19.20
C HIS A 184 -19.09 -5.72 -18.24
N GLY A 185 -19.11 -6.39 -17.08
CA GLY A 185 -18.09 -6.24 -16.04
C GLY A 185 -18.65 -5.65 -14.74
N TRP A 186 -17.76 -5.26 -13.83
CA TRP A 186 -18.14 -4.74 -12.51
C TRP A 186 -18.33 -3.22 -12.52
N VAL A 187 -19.40 -2.78 -11.87
CA VAL A 187 -19.71 -1.36 -11.65
C VAL A 187 -19.96 -1.16 -10.16
N TRP A 188 -19.43 -0.07 -9.59
CA TRP A 188 -19.62 0.22 -8.17
C TRP A 188 -20.08 1.65 -7.93
N ALA A 189 -20.70 1.87 -6.77
CA ALA A 189 -21.21 3.16 -6.36
C ALA A 189 -20.80 3.54 -4.93
N HIS A 190 -20.55 4.84 -4.71
CA HIS A 190 -20.32 5.44 -3.41
C HIS A 190 -21.51 6.35 -3.10
N ALA A 191 -22.28 6.00 -2.07
CA ALA A 191 -23.51 6.70 -1.72
C ALA A 191 -23.52 7.16 -0.25
N TYR A 192 -23.91 8.41 -0.01
CA TYR A 192 -23.98 8.97 1.34
C TYR A 192 -24.91 10.19 1.40
N GLN A 193 -25.57 10.36 2.54
CA GLN A 193 -26.45 11.49 2.81
C GLN A 193 -25.65 12.80 2.95
N PHE A 194 -26.19 13.93 2.50
CA PHE A 194 -25.56 15.24 2.74
C PHE A 194 -26.54 16.36 3.13
N ASP A 195 -27.84 16.11 3.07
CA ASP A 195 -28.91 16.92 3.66
C ASP A 195 -30.16 16.07 3.95
N ASP A 196 -31.27 16.67 4.37
CA ASP A 196 -32.49 15.95 4.77
C ASP A 196 -33.28 15.33 3.61
N GLU A 197 -32.99 15.68 2.35
CA GLU A 197 -33.81 15.32 1.18
C GLU A 197 -33.04 14.55 0.10
N THR A 198 -31.71 14.65 0.08
CA THR A 198 -30.89 14.15 -1.02
C THR A 198 -29.59 13.48 -0.55
N ALA A 199 -29.10 12.56 -1.38
CA ALA A 199 -27.86 11.82 -1.17
C ALA A 199 -26.97 11.89 -2.40
N THR A 200 -25.66 11.80 -2.18
CA THR A 200 -24.65 11.65 -3.22
C THR A 200 -24.73 10.23 -3.75
N PHE A 201 -24.54 10.05 -5.06
CA PHE A 201 -24.39 8.74 -5.70
C PHE A 201 -23.30 8.84 -6.79
N ILE A 202 -22.07 8.47 -6.45
CA ILE A 202 -20.95 8.46 -7.41
C ILE A 202 -20.85 7.06 -7.99
N VAL A 203 -20.94 6.93 -9.31
CA VAL A 203 -20.76 5.64 -10.00
C VAL A 203 -19.38 5.60 -10.62
N GLU A 204 -18.70 4.47 -10.52
CA GLU A 204 -17.35 4.27 -11.02
C GLU A 204 -17.20 2.86 -11.62
N CYS A 205 -16.38 2.73 -12.66
CA CYS A 205 -16.01 1.46 -13.28
C CYS A 205 -14.64 1.54 -13.98
N THR A 206 -14.11 0.38 -14.35
CA THR A 206 -12.88 0.30 -15.16
C THR A 206 -13.11 0.84 -16.57
N GLN A 207 -12.01 1.20 -17.26
CA GLN A 207 -12.09 1.65 -18.66
C GLN A 207 -12.68 0.57 -19.57
N GLU A 208 -12.35 -0.71 -19.34
CA GLU A 208 -12.89 -1.83 -20.10
C GLU A 208 -14.41 -1.95 -19.95
N THR A 209 -14.92 -1.91 -18.72
CA THR A 209 -16.37 -1.92 -18.44
C THR A 209 -17.05 -0.69 -19.06
N PHE A 210 -16.43 0.49 -18.93
CA PHE A 210 -16.94 1.73 -19.52
C PHE A 210 -17.12 1.63 -21.04
N ASP A 211 -16.12 1.09 -21.73
CA ASP A 211 -16.14 0.90 -23.19
C ASP A 211 -17.16 -0.19 -23.59
N ALA A 212 -17.27 -1.26 -22.80
CA ALA A 212 -18.22 -2.35 -23.03
C ALA A 212 -19.68 -1.89 -22.94
N PHE A 213 -20.00 -1.00 -21.99
CA PHE A 213 -21.31 -0.34 -21.93
C PHE A 213 -21.50 0.70 -23.05
N GLY A 214 -20.43 1.33 -23.53
CA GLY A 214 -20.50 2.43 -24.50
C GLY A 214 -20.88 3.78 -23.86
N PHE A 215 -20.57 3.97 -22.58
CA PHE A 215 -20.90 5.21 -21.83
C PHE A 215 -20.31 6.50 -22.43
N GLY A 216 -19.24 6.38 -23.24
CA GLY A 216 -18.65 7.52 -23.96
C GLY A 216 -19.55 8.10 -25.05
N GLU A 217 -20.39 7.26 -25.65
CA GLU A 217 -21.28 7.63 -26.77
C GLU A 217 -22.73 7.87 -26.31
N MET A 218 -23.08 7.46 -25.09
CA MET A 218 -24.39 7.67 -24.52
C MET A 218 -24.68 9.15 -24.25
N SER A 219 -25.93 9.55 -24.41
CA SER A 219 -26.37 10.81 -23.81
C SER A 219 -26.29 10.74 -22.28
N GLN A 220 -26.25 11.90 -21.61
CA GLN A 220 -26.27 11.95 -20.15
C GLN A 220 -27.53 11.26 -19.58
N GLU A 221 -28.69 11.43 -20.22
CA GLU A 221 -29.93 10.79 -19.80
C GLU A 221 -29.90 9.26 -19.98
N ASP A 222 -29.35 8.77 -21.09
CA ASP A 222 -29.21 7.31 -21.33
C ASP A 222 -28.23 6.69 -20.34
N SER A 223 -27.12 7.37 -20.04
CA SER A 223 -26.14 6.94 -19.04
C SER A 223 -26.78 6.83 -17.65
N ILE A 224 -27.57 7.85 -17.26
CA ILE A 224 -28.28 7.86 -15.98
C ILE A 224 -29.26 6.69 -15.90
N ARG A 225 -30.09 6.46 -16.92
CA ARG A 225 -31.02 5.32 -16.94
C ARG A 225 -30.32 3.97 -16.88
N THR A 226 -29.15 3.85 -17.49
CA THR A 226 -28.32 2.64 -17.41
C THR A 226 -27.84 2.42 -15.97
N CYS A 227 -27.32 3.47 -15.31
CA CYS A 227 -26.96 3.40 -13.89
C CYS A 227 -28.17 3.07 -12.99
N GLU A 228 -29.35 3.63 -13.27
CA GLU A 228 -30.58 3.32 -12.52
C GLU A 228 -30.95 1.83 -12.63
N GLU A 229 -30.81 1.23 -13.81
CA GLU A 229 -31.08 -0.20 -14.00
C GLU A 229 -30.06 -1.08 -13.27
N ILE A 230 -28.76 -0.73 -13.33
CA ILE A 230 -27.69 -1.44 -12.63
C ILE A 230 -27.95 -1.44 -11.11
N PHE A 231 -28.34 -0.30 -10.54
CA PHE A 231 -28.50 -0.12 -9.10
C PHE A 231 -29.95 -0.13 -8.61
N LYS A 232 -30.90 -0.64 -9.41
CA LYS A 232 -32.34 -0.56 -9.13
C LYS A 232 -32.74 -1.08 -7.75
N ASP A 233 -32.07 -2.14 -7.28
CA ASP A 233 -32.36 -2.79 -6.00
C ASP A 233 -31.89 -1.96 -4.80
N HIS A 234 -31.04 -0.95 -5.02
CA HIS A 234 -30.51 -0.05 -3.98
C HIS A 234 -31.13 1.35 -4.00
N LEU A 235 -31.82 1.71 -5.08
CA LEU A 235 -32.41 3.04 -5.27
C LEU A 235 -33.84 3.17 -4.72
N GLY A 236 -34.49 2.06 -4.35
CA GLY A 236 -35.86 2.10 -3.82
C GLY A 236 -36.88 2.73 -4.77
N GLY A 237 -36.61 2.74 -6.07
CA GLY A 237 -37.43 3.40 -7.09
C GLY A 237 -37.23 4.92 -7.22
N HIS A 238 -36.28 5.52 -6.50
CA HIS A 238 -35.92 6.93 -6.67
C HIS A 238 -34.98 7.13 -7.87
N PRO A 239 -35.17 8.19 -8.68
CA PRO A 239 -34.33 8.45 -9.83
C PRO A 239 -32.94 8.95 -9.41
N LEU A 240 -31.99 8.80 -10.34
CA LEU A 240 -30.68 9.44 -10.30
C LEU A 240 -30.74 10.80 -11.02
N MET A 241 -30.02 11.78 -10.49
CA MET A 241 -30.09 13.19 -10.88
C MET A 241 -28.71 13.76 -11.19
N THR A 242 -28.66 14.70 -12.14
CA THR A 242 -27.44 15.43 -12.52
C THR A 242 -27.62 16.94 -12.34
N ASN A 243 -26.59 17.60 -11.80
CA ASN A 243 -26.47 19.06 -11.77
C ASN A 243 -25.49 19.59 -12.84
N ALA A 244 -24.88 18.72 -13.63
CA ALA A 244 -23.93 19.06 -14.70
C ALA A 244 -24.64 19.33 -16.04
N LYS A 245 -25.74 20.09 -16.02
CA LYS A 245 -26.59 20.36 -17.20
C LYS A 245 -25.88 21.14 -18.32
N HIS A 246 -24.76 21.79 -17.99
CA HIS A 246 -23.94 22.58 -18.90
C HIS A 246 -22.91 21.75 -19.68
N ILE A 247 -22.63 20.51 -19.26
CA ILE A 247 -21.68 19.62 -19.94
C ILE A 247 -22.36 19.02 -21.18
N ARG A 248 -21.77 19.23 -22.36
CA ARG A 248 -22.21 18.59 -23.61
C ARG A 248 -21.37 17.32 -23.85
N GLY A 249 -22.02 16.18 -24.03
CA GLY A 249 -21.36 14.87 -24.21
C GLY A 249 -21.46 13.97 -22.98
N SER A 250 -20.59 12.97 -22.88
CA SER A 250 -20.54 12.09 -21.71
C SER A 250 -20.13 12.87 -20.46
N ALA A 251 -20.86 12.67 -19.36
CA ALA A 251 -20.55 13.27 -18.06
C ALA A 251 -19.53 12.45 -17.26
N TRP A 252 -19.12 11.29 -17.78
CA TRP A 252 -18.09 10.46 -17.22
C TRP A 252 -16.72 11.08 -17.45
N ILE A 253 -15.92 11.10 -16.40
CA ILE A 253 -14.56 11.64 -16.45
C ILE A 253 -13.62 10.70 -15.71
N ARG A 254 -12.33 10.85 -16.03
CA ARG A 254 -11.24 10.28 -15.24
C ARG A 254 -10.72 11.35 -14.30
N PHE A 255 -10.31 10.95 -13.11
CA PHE A 255 -9.79 11.89 -12.12
C PHE A 255 -8.35 12.32 -12.51
N PRO A 256 -8.05 13.61 -12.73
CA PRO A 256 -6.68 14.06 -12.89
C PRO A 256 -6.04 14.31 -11.53
N ARG A 257 -5.02 13.52 -11.19
CA ARG A 257 -4.15 13.79 -10.05
C ARG A 257 -3.20 14.93 -10.41
N VAL A 258 -3.26 16.03 -9.67
CA VAL A 258 -2.36 17.17 -9.79
C VAL A 258 -1.40 17.25 -8.59
N LEU A 259 -0.12 17.47 -8.86
CA LEU A 259 0.93 17.83 -7.90
C LEU A 259 1.79 18.93 -8.52
N CYS A 260 1.98 20.06 -7.84
CA CYS A 260 2.93 21.09 -8.29
C CYS A 260 4.22 21.03 -7.45
N GLU A 261 5.39 21.12 -8.10
CA GLU A 261 6.69 21.21 -7.40
C GLU A 261 6.83 22.51 -6.63
N LYS A 262 6.28 23.63 -7.14
CA LYS A 262 6.21 24.93 -6.46
C LYS A 262 4.79 25.46 -6.49
N TRP A 263 4.41 26.24 -5.49
CA TRP A 263 3.05 26.76 -5.35
C TRP A 263 2.96 28.28 -5.52
N SER A 264 4.07 28.99 -5.68
CA SER A 264 4.07 30.43 -5.94
C SER A 264 4.97 30.86 -7.10
N HIS A 265 4.56 31.95 -7.73
CA HIS A 265 5.28 32.67 -8.78
C HIS A 265 5.11 34.16 -8.54
N GLU A 266 6.18 34.82 -8.05
CA GLU A 266 6.17 36.23 -7.65
C GLU A 266 5.04 36.57 -6.66
N ASN A 267 3.99 37.30 -7.06
CA ASN A 267 2.81 37.62 -6.24
C ASN A 267 1.59 36.75 -6.58
N VAL A 268 1.78 35.65 -7.30
CA VAL A 268 0.76 34.65 -7.62
C VAL A 268 0.99 33.39 -6.80
N VAL A 269 -0.06 32.85 -6.18
CA VAL A 269 0.01 31.61 -5.37
C VAL A 269 -1.14 30.66 -5.72
N LEU A 270 -0.84 29.38 -5.87
CA LEU A 270 -1.82 28.32 -6.12
C LEU A 270 -2.48 27.90 -4.80
N LEU A 271 -3.79 27.61 -4.85
CA LEU A 271 -4.56 27.15 -3.70
C LEU A 271 -5.61 26.09 -4.09
N GLY A 272 -5.78 25.08 -3.24
CA GLY A 272 -6.73 23.99 -3.47
C GLY A 272 -6.34 23.10 -4.65
N ASP A 273 -7.33 22.62 -5.42
CA ASP A 273 -7.11 21.72 -6.57
C ASP A 273 -6.26 22.34 -7.69
N ALA A 274 -6.04 23.66 -7.68
CA ALA A 274 -5.08 24.31 -8.55
C ALA A 274 -3.63 23.88 -8.22
N ALA A 275 -3.30 23.70 -6.94
CA ALA A 275 -1.98 23.27 -6.46
C ALA A 275 -1.85 21.74 -6.38
N ALA A 276 -2.85 21.10 -5.76
CA ALA A 276 -2.81 19.67 -5.45
C ALA A 276 -4.23 19.12 -5.25
N THR A 277 -4.51 17.96 -5.84
CA THR A 277 -5.84 17.31 -5.76
C THR A 277 -5.81 16.10 -4.83
N ALA A 278 -6.92 15.81 -4.15
CA ALA A 278 -7.13 14.55 -3.43
C ALA A 278 -8.35 13.81 -3.98
N HIS A 279 -8.19 12.51 -4.27
CA HIS A 279 -9.27 11.68 -4.78
C HIS A 279 -10.46 11.64 -3.80
N PHE A 280 -11.68 11.63 -4.34
CA PHE A 280 -12.91 11.68 -3.54
C PHE A 280 -13.11 10.43 -2.66
N SER A 281 -12.43 9.33 -2.96
CA SER A 281 -12.51 8.06 -2.21
C SER A 281 -12.10 8.15 -0.74
N ILE A 282 -11.47 9.25 -0.31
CA ILE A 282 -11.13 9.52 1.11
C ILE A 282 -11.77 10.81 1.65
N GLY A 283 -12.63 11.49 0.88
CA GLY A 283 -13.40 12.65 1.34
C GLY A 283 -12.57 13.84 1.90
N SER A 284 -11.36 14.09 1.39
CA SER A 284 -10.41 15.05 2.01
C SER A 284 -10.12 16.32 1.19
N GLY A 285 -10.71 16.48 0.00
CA GLY A 285 -10.43 17.63 -0.88
C GLY A 285 -10.83 18.98 -0.26
N THR A 286 -12.05 19.09 0.28
CA THR A 286 -12.52 20.33 0.93
C THR A 286 -11.74 20.64 2.21
N LYS A 287 -11.39 19.62 3.00
CA LYS A 287 -10.51 19.77 4.17
C LYS A 287 -9.18 20.42 3.78
N LEU A 288 -8.52 19.87 2.76
CA LEU A 288 -7.26 20.41 2.24
C LEU A 288 -7.39 21.87 1.77
N ALA A 289 -8.49 22.19 1.08
CA ALA A 289 -8.76 23.54 0.62
C ALA A 289 -8.88 24.54 1.78
N PHE A 290 -9.66 24.21 2.82
CA PHE A 290 -9.86 25.08 3.98
C PHE A 290 -8.59 25.25 4.81
N GLU A 291 -7.90 24.16 5.14
CA GLU A 291 -6.68 24.25 5.96
C GLU A 291 -5.56 25.00 5.24
N SER A 292 -5.44 24.81 3.92
CA SER A 292 -4.48 25.55 3.11
C SER A 292 -4.84 27.04 3.03
N ALA A 293 -6.13 27.36 2.92
CA ALA A 293 -6.61 28.74 2.90
C ALA A 293 -6.33 29.46 4.23
N ILE A 294 -6.59 28.79 5.37
CA ILE A 294 -6.28 29.31 6.70
C ILE A 294 -4.77 29.55 6.85
N ALA A 295 -3.95 28.56 6.52
CA ALA A 295 -2.50 28.65 6.67
C ALA A 295 -1.90 29.76 5.80
N LEU A 296 -2.30 29.85 4.53
CA LEU A 296 -1.82 30.91 3.64
C LEU A 296 -2.21 32.29 4.17
N ALA A 297 -3.44 32.48 4.64
CA ALA A 297 -3.90 33.74 5.20
C ALA A 297 -3.15 34.11 6.49
N GLU A 298 -2.88 33.12 7.36
CA GLU A 298 -2.09 33.31 8.58
C GLU A 298 -0.66 33.77 8.27
N TYR A 299 0.02 33.10 7.34
CA TYR A 299 1.40 33.44 7.01
C TYR A 299 1.51 34.77 6.28
N LEU A 300 0.55 35.13 5.43
CA LEU A 300 0.49 36.46 4.82
C LEU A 300 0.26 37.58 5.85
N HIS A 301 -0.32 37.28 7.01
CA HIS A 301 -0.55 38.25 8.08
C HIS A 301 0.63 38.34 9.06
N THR A 302 1.32 37.24 9.30
CA THR A 302 2.33 37.12 10.37
C THR A 302 3.77 37.22 9.90
N GLU A 303 4.06 36.85 8.66
CA GLU A 303 5.43 36.91 8.12
C GLU A 303 5.82 38.33 7.70
N ALA A 304 7.13 38.57 7.64
CA ALA A 304 7.67 39.89 7.35
C ALA A 304 7.37 40.38 5.92
N ASP A 305 7.28 39.47 4.96
CA ASP A 305 6.97 39.75 3.57
C ASP A 305 6.28 38.56 2.87
N MET A 306 5.76 38.80 1.66
CA MET A 306 5.01 37.81 0.88
C MET A 306 5.87 36.61 0.45
N ALA A 307 7.15 36.82 0.19
CA ALA A 307 8.04 35.73 -0.22
C ALA A 307 8.28 34.77 0.96
N ALA A 308 8.47 35.30 2.17
CA ALA A 308 8.55 34.53 3.40
C ALA A 308 7.24 33.77 3.68
N ALA A 309 6.09 34.43 3.51
CA ALA A 309 4.77 33.82 3.66
C ALA A 309 4.56 32.63 2.71
N PHE A 310 4.88 32.80 1.41
CA PHE A 310 4.75 31.73 0.42
C PHE A 310 5.69 30.56 0.69
N LYS A 311 6.93 30.86 1.06
CA LYS A 311 7.90 29.82 1.40
C LYS A 311 7.41 29.00 2.60
N ARG A 312 6.95 29.66 3.67
CA ARG A 312 6.44 28.98 4.86
C ARG A 312 5.16 28.20 4.58
N TYR A 313 4.22 28.77 3.81
CA TYR A 313 3.02 28.06 3.34
C TYR A 313 3.39 26.76 2.62
N GLU A 314 4.32 26.82 1.68
CA GLU A 314 4.77 25.66 0.92
C GLU A 314 5.49 24.63 1.81
N GLU A 315 6.39 25.05 2.69
CA GLU A 315 7.14 24.16 3.58
C GLU A 315 6.23 23.45 4.60
N ASP A 316 5.34 24.18 5.26
CA ASP A 316 4.48 23.62 6.32
C ASP A 316 3.37 22.75 5.75
N ARG A 317 2.71 23.17 4.66
CA ARG A 317 1.57 22.44 4.10
C ARG A 317 1.96 21.27 3.21
N ARG A 318 3.14 21.29 2.58
CA ARG A 318 3.56 20.20 1.66
C ARG A 318 3.54 18.84 2.31
N LEU A 319 4.02 18.72 3.56
CA LEU A 319 4.03 17.43 4.26
C LEU A 319 2.61 16.88 4.49
N GLU A 320 1.67 17.74 4.86
CA GLU A 320 0.28 17.33 5.09
C GLU A 320 -0.46 17.01 3.79
N VAL A 321 -0.26 17.82 2.75
CA VAL A 321 -0.79 17.55 1.40
C VAL A 321 -0.26 16.21 0.89
N LEU A 322 1.05 15.95 0.99
CA LEU A 322 1.65 14.68 0.58
C LEU A 322 1.10 13.48 1.37
N ARG A 323 0.87 13.63 2.68
CA ARG A 323 0.27 12.57 3.52
C ARG A 323 -1.14 12.23 3.05
N LEU A 324 -1.99 13.24 2.83
CA LEU A 324 -3.37 13.03 2.38
C LEU A 324 -3.43 12.53 0.94
N GLN A 325 -2.58 13.03 0.06
CA GLN A 325 -2.47 12.52 -1.32
C GLN A 325 -1.95 11.10 -1.36
N SER A 326 -1.02 10.71 -0.49
CA SER A 326 -0.57 9.31 -0.37
C SER A 326 -1.72 8.39 0.01
N ALA A 327 -2.53 8.77 1.02
CA ALA A 327 -3.71 8.00 1.40
C ALA A 327 -4.78 7.97 0.30
N ALA A 328 -5.00 9.09 -0.40
CA ALA A 328 -5.92 9.19 -1.53
C ALA A 328 -5.46 8.30 -2.68
N ARG A 329 -4.16 8.30 -2.99
CA ARG A 329 -3.55 7.44 -4.01
C ARG A 329 -3.72 5.98 -3.67
N ASN A 330 -3.40 5.55 -2.45
CA ASN A 330 -3.57 4.15 -2.03
C ASN A 330 -5.02 3.68 -2.16
N SER A 331 -5.97 4.55 -1.77
CA SER A 331 -7.41 4.26 -1.88
C SER A 331 -7.88 4.21 -3.33
N LEU A 332 -7.44 5.16 -4.16
CA LEU A 332 -7.72 5.21 -5.58
C LEU A 332 -7.15 3.99 -6.32
N GLU A 333 -5.87 3.67 -6.14
CA GLU A 333 -5.21 2.53 -6.78
C GLU A 333 -5.87 1.21 -6.38
N TRP A 334 -6.42 1.12 -5.17
CA TRP A 334 -7.23 -0.03 -4.76
C TRP A 334 -8.53 -0.14 -5.60
N PHE A 335 -9.21 0.96 -5.90
CA PHE A 335 -10.39 0.97 -6.78
C PHE A 335 -10.03 0.66 -8.23
N GLU A 336 -8.93 1.22 -8.74
CA GLU A 336 -8.41 0.94 -10.09
C GLU A 336 -8.05 -0.55 -10.29
N HIS A 337 -7.81 -1.27 -9.19
CA HIS A 337 -7.49 -2.69 -9.19
C HIS A 337 -8.50 -3.51 -8.36
N VAL A 338 -9.72 -3.01 -8.15
CA VAL A 338 -10.68 -3.65 -7.23
C VAL A 338 -11.07 -5.06 -7.66
N GLU A 339 -11.09 -5.32 -8.97
CA GLU A 339 -11.35 -6.63 -9.56
C GLU A 339 -10.41 -7.73 -9.06
N ARG A 340 -9.18 -7.36 -8.64
CA ARG A 340 -8.26 -8.27 -7.95
C ARG A 340 -8.89 -8.90 -6.71
N TYR A 341 -9.78 -8.18 -6.01
CA TYR A 341 -10.34 -8.59 -4.73
C TYR A 341 -11.78 -9.09 -4.82
N LEU A 342 -12.47 -8.92 -5.96
CA LEU A 342 -13.90 -9.27 -6.06
C LEU A 342 -14.17 -10.78 -5.90
N HIS A 343 -13.16 -11.63 -6.05
CA HIS A 343 -13.25 -13.06 -5.78
C HIS A 343 -13.24 -13.40 -4.27
N LEU A 344 -12.84 -12.47 -3.39
CA LEU A 344 -12.75 -12.71 -1.94
C LEU A 344 -14.14 -12.91 -1.31
N ASP A 345 -14.13 -13.50 -0.12
CA ASP A 345 -15.31 -13.55 0.77
C ASP A 345 -15.73 -12.13 1.17
N PRO A 346 -17.05 -11.83 1.27
CA PRO A 346 -17.54 -10.49 1.62
C PRO A 346 -16.96 -9.91 2.91
N VAL A 347 -16.66 -10.73 3.93
CA VAL A 347 -16.01 -10.26 5.18
C VAL A 347 -14.59 -9.77 4.89
N GLN A 348 -13.82 -10.53 4.13
CA GLN A 348 -12.45 -10.18 3.77
C GLN A 348 -12.39 -8.99 2.81
N PHE A 349 -13.30 -8.94 1.84
CA PHE A 349 -13.44 -7.80 0.93
C PHE A 349 -13.81 -6.53 1.68
N ASN A 350 -14.76 -6.60 2.62
CA ASN A 350 -15.12 -5.47 3.48
C ASN A 350 -13.92 -4.96 4.28
N TYR A 351 -13.13 -5.88 4.88
CA TYR A 351 -11.89 -5.50 5.57
C TYR A 351 -10.88 -4.82 4.64
N SER A 352 -10.64 -5.37 3.45
CA SER A 352 -9.75 -4.79 2.44
C SER A 352 -10.20 -3.40 2.02
N MET A 353 -11.50 -3.22 1.81
CA MET A 353 -12.13 -1.95 1.47
C MET A 353 -11.98 -0.92 2.61
N LEU A 354 -12.28 -1.28 3.85
CA LEU A 354 -12.15 -0.37 5.01
C LEU A 354 -10.69 0.08 5.22
N THR A 355 -9.72 -0.80 4.97
CA THR A 355 -8.28 -0.53 5.20
C THR A 355 -7.52 -0.01 3.98
N ARG A 356 -8.17 0.12 2.81
CA ARG A 356 -7.53 0.47 1.51
C ARG A 356 -6.67 1.73 1.54
N SER A 357 -7.09 2.75 2.31
CA SER A 357 -6.37 4.03 2.41
C SER A 357 -5.09 3.95 3.24
N GLN A 358 -4.90 2.87 4.00
CA GLN A 358 -3.85 2.67 5.02
C GLN A 358 -3.89 3.68 6.18
N ARG A 359 -4.93 4.53 6.26
CA ARG A 359 -5.18 5.39 7.44
C ARG A 359 -5.92 4.65 8.55
N ILE A 360 -6.74 3.69 8.15
CA ILE A 360 -7.42 2.76 9.04
C ILE A 360 -6.61 1.47 9.03
N SER A 361 -6.03 1.12 10.17
CA SER A 361 -5.31 -0.13 10.39
C SER A 361 -6.14 -1.14 11.19
N HIS A 362 -5.60 -2.34 11.42
CA HIS A 362 -6.28 -3.38 12.18
C HIS A 362 -6.59 -2.93 13.61
N GLU A 363 -5.62 -2.38 14.32
CA GLU A 363 -5.83 -1.89 15.69
C GLU A 363 -6.67 -0.60 15.71
N ASN A 364 -6.63 0.22 14.66
CA ASN A 364 -7.57 1.34 14.54
C ASN A 364 -9.02 0.85 14.40
N LEU A 365 -9.27 -0.22 13.64
CA LEU A 365 -10.60 -0.85 13.58
C LEU A 365 -11.02 -1.41 14.94
N ARG A 366 -10.10 -1.92 15.75
CA ARG A 366 -10.43 -2.39 17.11
C ARG A 366 -10.93 -1.26 18.00
N LEU A 367 -10.36 -0.07 17.84
CA LEU A 367 -10.79 1.13 18.57
C LEU A 367 -12.13 1.66 18.05
N ARG A 368 -12.40 1.55 16.75
CA ARG A 368 -13.62 2.04 16.11
C ARG A 368 -14.81 1.10 16.32
N ASP A 369 -14.65 -0.16 15.95
CA ASP A 369 -15.68 -1.17 15.99
C ASP A 369 -15.13 -2.51 16.50
N PRO A 370 -14.96 -2.65 17.83
CA PRO A 370 -14.39 -3.86 18.42
C PRO A 370 -15.24 -5.10 18.14
N LYS A 371 -16.57 -4.96 18.02
CA LYS A 371 -17.48 -6.08 17.78
C LYS A 371 -17.36 -6.58 16.35
N TRP A 372 -17.35 -5.67 15.39
CA TRP A 372 -17.16 -6.04 13.99
C TRP A 372 -15.78 -6.67 13.79
N LEU A 373 -14.72 -6.07 14.34
CA LEU A 373 -13.38 -6.63 14.18
C LEU A 373 -13.27 -8.02 14.80
N GLU A 374 -13.77 -8.23 16.02
CA GLU A 374 -13.78 -9.57 16.65
C GLU A 374 -14.54 -10.58 15.77
N SER A 375 -15.66 -10.17 15.16
CA SER A 375 -16.42 -11.04 14.26
C SER A 375 -15.61 -11.42 13.00
N ALA A 376 -14.84 -10.48 12.46
CA ALA A 376 -14.00 -10.67 11.28
C ALA A 376 -12.77 -11.55 11.61
N GLU A 377 -12.15 -11.36 12.78
CA GLU A 377 -11.09 -12.24 13.30
C GLU A 377 -11.60 -13.67 13.52
N ARG A 378 -12.82 -13.81 14.07
CA ARG A 378 -13.47 -15.12 14.23
C ARG A 378 -13.74 -15.78 12.88
N TRP A 379 -14.21 -15.03 11.89
CA TRP A 379 -14.35 -15.53 10.52
C TRP A 379 -13.01 -16.04 9.99
N PHE A 380 -11.92 -15.27 10.15
CA PHE A 380 -10.58 -15.66 9.68
C PHE A 380 -10.09 -16.95 10.36
N MET A 381 -10.33 -17.10 11.67
CA MET A 381 -10.03 -18.32 12.42
C MET A 381 -10.84 -19.52 11.94
N ASN A 382 -12.13 -19.33 11.63
CA ASN A 382 -12.99 -20.40 11.11
C ASN A 382 -12.50 -20.88 9.73
N GLN A 383 -12.05 -19.96 8.85
CA GLN A 383 -11.46 -20.33 7.56
C GLN A 383 -10.19 -21.17 7.71
N ALA A 384 -9.45 -20.99 8.81
CA ALA A 384 -8.29 -21.81 9.14
C ALA A 384 -8.63 -23.12 9.89
N GLY A 385 -9.91 -23.46 10.05
CA GLY A 385 -10.36 -24.68 10.71
C GLY A 385 -10.25 -24.66 12.24
N VAL A 386 -10.11 -23.49 12.85
CA VAL A 386 -10.10 -23.36 14.32
C VAL A 386 -11.51 -23.56 14.87
N SER A 387 -11.62 -24.25 16.01
CA SER A 387 -12.90 -24.50 16.68
C SER A 387 -13.66 -23.18 16.95
N PRO A 388 -14.98 -23.11 16.69
CA PRO A 388 -15.79 -21.92 16.99
C PRO A 388 -15.80 -21.51 18.48
N ASN A 389 -15.47 -22.45 19.38
CA ASN A 389 -15.41 -22.24 20.82
C ASN A 389 -14.04 -21.75 21.31
N SER A 390 -13.03 -21.68 20.45
CA SER A 390 -11.72 -21.15 20.81
C SER A 390 -11.79 -19.63 21.07
N PRO A 391 -10.96 -19.09 21.98
CA PRO A 391 -10.84 -17.65 22.17
C PRO A 391 -10.39 -16.97 20.87
N VAL A 392 -10.98 -15.82 20.54
CA VAL A 392 -10.59 -15.05 19.35
C VAL A 392 -9.18 -14.51 19.54
N ARG A 393 -8.34 -14.68 18.52
CA ARG A 393 -6.98 -14.17 18.45
C ARG A 393 -6.79 -13.44 17.12
N ALA A 394 -5.82 -12.52 17.11
CA ALA A 394 -5.49 -11.76 15.92
C ALA A 394 -5.06 -12.65 14.74
N PRO A 395 -5.26 -12.23 13.48
CA PRO A 395 -4.95 -13.02 12.28
C PRO A 395 -3.52 -13.59 12.27
N MET A 396 -2.54 -12.84 12.79
CA MET A 396 -1.15 -13.29 12.88
C MET A 396 -0.98 -14.58 13.69
N PHE A 397 -1.87 -14.88 14.65
CA PHE A 397 -1.84 -16.07 15.52
C PHE A 397 -2.76 -17.20 15.06
N THR A 398 -3.42 -17.03 13.92
CA THR A 398 -4.25 -18.09 13.34
C THR A 398 -3.35 -19.14 12.68
N PRO A 399 -3.60 -20.45 12.86
CA PRO A 399 -2.76 -21.48 12.24
C PRO A 399 -2.78 -21.43 10.71
N PHE A 400 -1.78 -22.04 10.10
CA PHE A 400 -1.69 -22.24 8.66
C PHE A 400 -1.21 -23.66 8.35
N LYS A 401 -1.80 -24.28 7.34
CA LYS A 401 -1.38 -25.58 6.87
C LYS A 401 -0.87 -25.46 5.44
N LEU A 402 0.34 -25.95 5.21
CA LEU A 402 0.95 -26.05 3.89
C LEU A 402 1.42 -27.49 3.69
N ARG A 403 0.81 -28.21 2.74
CA ARG A 403 0.93 -29.68 2.65
C ARG A 403 0.60 -30.34 4.00
N GLU A 404 1.47 -31.21 4.52
CA GLU A 404 1.31 -31.80 5.85
C GLU A 404 1.96 -30.96 6.97
N MET A 405 2.67 -29.87 6.64
CA MET A 405 3.26 -28.98 7.62
C MET A 405 2.20 -28.05 8.22
N GLU A 406 2.08 -28.11 9.55
CA GLU A 406 1.19 -27.23 10.32
C GLU A 406 2.02 -26.18 11.06
N LEU A 407 1.67 -24.92 10.85
CA LEU A 407 2.22 -23.76 11.53
C LEU A 407 1.22 -23.28 12.57
N LYS A 408 1.69 -23.09 13.81
CA LYS A 408 0.86 -22.58 14.90
C LYS A 408 0.39 -21.13 14.70
N ASN A 409 1.08 -20.37 13.84
CA ASN A 409 0.75 -18.98 13.53
C ASN A 409 1.34 -18.57 12.16
N ARG A 410 1.04 -17.35 11.72
CA ARG A 410 1.37 -16.80 10.39
C ARG A 410 2.70 -16.04 10.35
N ILE A 411 3.44 -16.00 11.45
CA ILE A 411 4.68 -15.23 11.56
C ILE A 411 5.89 -16.09 11.20
N VAL A 412 6.72 -15.53 10.33
CA VAL A 412 7.91 -16.17 9.80
C VAL A 412 9.14 -15.32 10.13
N VAL A 413 10.21 -15.96 10.58
CA VAL A 413 11.53 -15.32 10.67
C VAL A 413 12.18 -15.41 9.29
N SER A 414 12.40 -14.26 8.64
CA SER A 414 12.96 -14.18 7.29
C SER A 414 14.40 -14.68 7.24
N PRO A 415 14.89 -15.28 6.13
CA PRO A 415 16.29 -15.68 6.01
C PRO A 415 17.20 -14.45 6.01
N MET A 416 18.15 -14.42 6.94
CA MET A 416 19.06 -13.28 7.17
C MET A 416 20.50 -13.77 7.31
N ALA A 417 21.33 -13.46 6.31
CA ALA A 417 22.74 -13.85 6.32
C ALA A 417 23.47 -13.35 7.58
N GLN A 418 24.07 -14.29 8.31
CA GLN A 418 24.80 -14.02 9.55
C GLN A 418 26.29 -13.80 9.28
N TYR A 419 26.83 -14.38 8.21
CA TYR A 419 28.24 -14.29 7.83
C TYR A 419 29.20 -14.83 8.91
N LYS A 420 28.79 -15.89 9.62
CA LYS A 420 29.52 -16.48 10.77
C LYS A 420 29.91 -17.94 10.58
N ALA A 421 29.65 -18.53 9.41
CA ALA A 421 30.07 -19.88 9.11
C ALA A 421 31.60 -19.93 8.91
N VAL A 422 32.18 -21.11 9.13
CA VAL A 422 33.60 -21.37 8.86
C VAL A 422 33.66 -22.49 7.83
N ASP A 423 34.24 -22.20 6.66
CA ASP A 423 34.31 -23.11 5.52
C ASP A 423 32.95 -23.65 5.03
N GLY A 424 31.87 -22.93 5.35
CA GLY A 424 30.49 -23.33 5.06
C GLY A 424 29.81 -24.04 6.23
N SER A 425 30.54 -24.46 7.27
CA SER A 425 29.94 -25.09 8.44
C SER A 425 29.29 -24.04 9.36
N PRO A 426 28.00 -24.18 9.70
CA PRO A 426 27.39 -23.45 10.79
C PRO A 426 28.16 -23.66 12.10
N THR A 427 28.29 -22.57 12.85
CA THR A 427 28.93 -22.50 14.17
C THR A 427 27.90 -22.33 15.28
N ASP A 428 28.35 -22.34 16.54
CA ASP A 428 27.49 -22.06 17.71
C ASP A 428 26.75 -20.72 17.64
N TRP A 429 27.25 -19.75 16.85
CA TRP A 429 26.51 -18.54 16.54
C TRP A 429 25.14 -18.85 15.96
N HIS A 430 25.08 -19.73 14.96
CA HIS A 430 23.85 -20.11 14.25
C HIS A 430 22.95 -20.92 15.18
N MET A 431 23.54 -21.82 15.96
CA MET A 431 22.81 -22.60 16.97
C MET A 431 22.05 -21.67 17.91
N VAL A 432 22.75 -20.75 18.59
CA VAL A 432 22.11 -19.79 19.51
C VAL A 432 21.17 -18.86 18.76
N HIS A 433 21.58 -18.36 17.59
CA HIS A 433 20.78 -17.42 16.81
C HIS A 433 19.40 -18.00 16.48
N TYR A 434 19.34 -19.15 15.81
CA TYR A 434 18.07 -19.72 15.36
C TYR A 434 17.28 -20.37 16.49
N ALA A 435 17.95 -20.99 17.49
CA ALA A 435 17.28 -21.54 18.67
C ALA A 435 16.48 -20.47 19.44
N GLU A 436 17.05 -19.27 19.62
CA GLU A 436 16.34 -18.19 20.31
C GLU A 436 15.10 -17.72 19.53
N ARG A 437 15.17 -17.68 18.19
CA ARG A 437 14.01 -17.29 17.36
C ARG A 437 12.93 -18.37 17.31
N ALA A 438 13.32 -19.65 17.35
CA ALA A 438 12.37 -20.77 17.45
C ALA A 438 11.61 -20.73 18.79
N LYS A 439 12.30 -20.42 19.90
CA LYS A 439 11.64 -20.16 21.20
C LYS A 439 10.80 -18.88 21.21
N GLY A 440 11.15 -17.91 20.37
CA GLY A 440 10.56 -16.57 20.29
C GLY A 440 9.14 -16.48 19.73
N GLY A 441 8.48 -17.61 19.49
CA GLY A 441 7.05 -17.67 19.21
C GLY A 441 6.66 -17.69 17.73
N ALA A 442 7.58 -17.48 16.79
CA ALA A 442 7.28 -17.59 15.36
C ALA A 442 6.84 -19.01 14.98
N GLY A 443 5.96 -19.13 13.98
CA GLY A 443 5.50 -20.43 13.47
C GLY A 443 6.54 -21.12 12.59
N LEU A 444 7.33 -20.34 11.85
CA LEU A 444 8.34 -20.83 10.92
C LEU A 444 9.62 -19.98 11.01
N VAL A 445 10.77 -20.64 11.06
CA VAL A 445 12.09 -20.00 11.10
C VAL A 445 12.87 -20.39 9.86
N PHE A 446 13.26 -19.40 9.04
CA PHE A 446 14.17 -19.65 7.92
C PHE A 446 15.61 -19.52 8.40
N VAL A 447 16.45 -20.51 8.09
CA VAL A 447 17.88 -20.30 8.11
C VAL A 447 18.31 -19.50 6.88
N GLU A 448 19.40 -18.74 7.02
CA GLU A 448 19.95 -17.93 5.93
C GLU A 448 20.28 -18.75 4.68
N MET A 449 20.48 -18.05 3.55
CA MET A 449 20.88 -18.68 2.30
C MET A 449 22.07 -19.62 2.53
N THR A 450 21.80 -20.90 2.40
CA THR A 450 22.73 -21.99 2.57
C THR A 450 23.18 -22.44 1.19
N CYS A 451 24.48 -22.30 0.94
CA CYS A 451 25.04 -22.34 -0.40
C CYS A 451 25.26 -23.78 -0.86
N VAL A 452 24.98 -24.07 -2.13
CA VAL A 452 25.07 -25.42 -2.72
C VAL A 452 26.52 -25.85 -3.02
N SER A 453 27.46 -24.91 -3.03
CA SER A 453 28.89 -25.16 -3.25
C SER A 453 29.74 -24.08 -2.58
N ALA A 454 31.05 -24.30 -2.49
CA ALA A 454 31.99 -23.36 -1.89
C ALA A 454 32.06 -22.05 -2.71
N GLU A 455 32.01 -22.16 -4.04
CA GLU A 455 32.00 -21.06 -5.01
C GLU A 455 30.62 -20.38 -5.09
N GLY A 456 29.56 -21.10 -4.71
CA GLY A 456 28.20 -20.57 -4.58
C GLY A 456 27.97 -19.64 -3.39
N ARG A 457 28.98 -19.43 -2.53
CA ARG A 457 28.88 -18.52 -1.37
C ARG A 457 28.88 -17.05 -1.77
N ILE A 458 28.18 -16.22 -0.98
CA ILE A 458 28.26 -14.75 -1.13
C ILE A 458 29.60 -14.27 -0.58
N THR A 459 29.93 -14.75 0.62
CA THR A 459 31.14 -14.40 1.37
C THR A 459 31.76 -15.67 1.97
N PRO A 460 33.03 -15.64 2.41
CA PRO A 460 33.63 -16.76 3.15
C PRO A 460 32.85 -17.17 4.41
N GLY A 461 32.08 -16.25 5.01
CA GLY A 461 31.28 -16.49 6.21
C GLY A 461 29.87 -17.07 5.94
N CYS A 462 29.51 -17.34 4.69
CA CYS A 462 28.20 -17.92 4.36
C CYS A 462 28.19 -19.44 4.64
N PRO A 463 27.09 -19.98 5.18
CA PRO A 463 26.96 -21.41 5.37
C PRO A 463 26.75 -22.13 4.03
N GLY A 464 27.05 -23.41 4.04
CA GLY A 464 26.92 -24.31 2.91
C GLY A 464 26.15 -25.57 3.26
N LEU A 465 25.84 -26.36 2.24
CA LEU A 465 25.26 -27.69 2.35
C LEU A 465 25.78 -28.57 1.21
N TYR A 466 27.09 -28.82 1.27
CA TYR A 466 27.88 -29.54 0.25
C TYR A 466 28.96 -30.43 0.87
N ALA A 467 28.94 -30.59 2.20
CA ALA A 467 29.89 -31.41 2.94
C ALA A 467 29.20 -32.09 4.14
N PRO A 468 29.62 -33.28 4.58
CA PRO A 468 29.01 -34.02 5.69
C PRO A 468 28.95 -33.24 7.01
N GLU A 469 29.98 -32.45 7.31
CA GLU A 469 30.07 -31.59 8.49
C GLU A 469 28.99 -30.50 8.50
N HIS A 470 28.56 -30.02 7.32
CA HIS A 470 27.49 -29.03 7.20
C HIS A 470 26.15 -29.66 7.55
N GLU A 471 25.86 -30.84 7.00
CA GLU A 471 24.65 -31.61 7.30
C GLU A 471 24.57 -31.89 8.81
N ALA A 472 25.66 -32.35 9.43
CA ALA A 472 25.71 -32.64 10.86
C ALA A 472 25.46 -31.38 11.73
N ALA A 473 26.04 -30.24 11.35
CA ALA A 473 25.85 -28.98 12.08
C ALA A 473 24.41 -28.46 11.98
N TRP A 474 23.79 -28.53 10.81
CA TRP A 474 22.37 -28.17 10.65
C TRP A 474 21.45 -29.15 11.37
N LYS A 475 21.74 -30.45 11.32
CA LYS A 475 20.97 -31.47 12.04
C LYS A 475 20.93 -31.21 13.54
N ARG A 476 22.03 -30.75 14.13
CA ARG A 476 22.05 -30.37 15.56
C ARG A 476 21.04 -29.26 15.86
N LEU A 477 20.87 -28.29 14.96
CA LEU A 477 19.91 -27.20 15.14
C LEU A 477 18.48 -27.67 14.95
N THR A 478 18.18 -28.41 13.89
CA THR A 478 16.82 -28.93 13.63
C THR A 478 16.35 -29.86 14.75
N ASP A 479 17.22 -30.76 15.22
CA ASP A 479 16.92 -31.67 16.34
C ASP A 479 16.57 -30.86 17.61
N PHE A 480 17.28 -29.77 17.89
CA PHE A 480 16.95 -28.90 19.02
C PHE A 480 15.61 -28.20 18.83
N VAL A 481 15.35 -27.63 17.64
CA VAL A 481 14.10 -26.91 17.36
C VAL A 481 12.90 -27.84 17.52
N HIS A 482 12.98 -29.07 17.00
CA HIS A 482 11.90 -30.05 17.11
C HIS A 482 11.73 -30.63 18.51
N ALA A 483 12.81 -30.72 19.30
CA ALA A 483 12.74 -31.26 20.66
C ALA A 483 12.23 -30.23 21.67
N GLU A 484 12.59 -28.96 21.52
CA GLU A 484 12.41 -27.93 22.55
C GLU A 484 11.32 -26.89 22.20
N THR A 485 10.80 -26.90 20.96
CA THR A 485 9.86 -25.88 20.47
C THR A 485 8.82 -26.46 19.52
N ASP A 486 7.73 -25.72 19.30
CA ASP A 486 6.72 -26.03 18.27
C ASP A 486 7.00 -25.35 16.91
N ALA A 487 8.12 -24.63 16.78
CA ALA A 487 8.43 -23.93 15.54
C ALA A 487 8.83 -24.93 14.44
N LYS A 488 8.47 -24.60 13.20
CA LYS A 488 9.00 -25.29 12.01
C LYS A 488 10.26 -24.58 11.51
N ILE A 489 11.12 -25.30 10.81
CA ILE A 489 12.38 -24.76 10.30
C ILE A 489 12.54 -24.99 8.80
N CYS A 490 12.88 -23.92 8.08
CA CYS A 490 13.07 -23.90 6.63
C CYS A 490 14.54 -23.64 6.26
N CYS A 491 15.05 -24.36 5.26
CA CYS A 491 16.35 -24.10 4.66
C CYS A 491 16.22 -23.36 3.33
N GLN A 492 16.70 -22.11 3.27
CA GLN A 492 16.82 -21.41 2.00
C GLN A 492 18.09 -21.85 1.28
N ILE A 493 17.96 -22.49 0.13
CA ILE A 493 19.06 -23.05 -0.66
C ILE A 493 19.34 -22.11 -1.85
N GLY A 494 20.61 -21.74 -2.05
CA GLY A 494 20.96 -20.78 -3.10
C GLY A 494 22.40 -20.84 -3.59
N HIS A 495 22.67 -20.03 -4.60
CA HIS A 495 24.00 -19.83 -5.19
C HIS A 495 24.18 -18.36 -5.55
N SER A 496 25.24 -17.72 -5.08
CA SER A 496 25.46 -16.26 -5.17
C SER A 496 25.67 -15.75 -6.60
N GLY A 497 26.21 -16.59 -7.49
CA GLY A 497 26.44 -16.24 -8.90
C GLY A 497 27.34 -15.01 -9.01
N ARG A 498 26.94 -14.02 -9.82
CA ARG A 498 27.70 -12.77 -10.01
C ARG A 498 27.87 -11.88 -8.76
N LYS A 499 27.18 -12.21 -7.66
CA LYS A 499 27.29 -11.49 -6.37
C LYS A 499 28.10 -12.26 -5.33
N GLY A 500 28.80 -13.32 -5.75
CA GLY A 500 29.72 -14.08 -4.90
C GLY A 500 31.06 -13.39 -4.67
N SER A 501 31.92 -14.04 -3.87
CA SER A 501 33.29 -13.59 -3.62
C SER A 501 33.39 -12.15 -3.09
N THR A 502 32.49 -11.82 -2.15
CA THR A 502 32.44 -10.51 -1.48
C THR A 502 32.87 -10.60 -0.02
N ARG A 503 33.19 -9.43 0.56
CA ARG A 503 33.52 -9.30 1.97
C ARG A 503 32.29 -9.54 2.83
N ILE A 504 32.52 -9.94 4.08
CA ILE A 504 31.46 -9.98 5.08
C ILE A 504 30.90 -8.57 5.31
N GLY A 505 29.59 -8.47 5.59
CA GLY A 505 28.85 -7.21 5.45
C GLY A 505 29.43 -6.00 6.19
N TRP A 506 29.99 -6.20 7.38
CA TRP A 506 30.58 -5.13 8.19
C TRP A 506 32.02 -4.74 7.78
N GLU A 507 32.68 -5.51 6.89
CA GLU A 507 34.00 -5.19 6.30
C GLU A 507 33.87 -4.50 4.92
N GLY A 508 32.64 -4.35 4.44
CA GLY A 508 32.29 -3.73 3.17
C GLY A 508 31.28 -4.56 2.40
N MET A 509 30.01 -4.39 2.73
CA MET A 509 28.89 -5.01 2.01
C MET A 509 29.01 -4.87 0.49
N ASP A 510 28.77 -5.97 -0.22
CA ASP A 510 28.85 -6.13 -1.68
C ASP A 510 30.20 -5.81 -2.33
N LYS A 511 31.24 -5.47 -1.55
CA LYS A 511 32.59 -5.21 -2.08
C LYS A 511 33.33 -6.53 -2.32
N PRO A 512 34.14 -6.63 -3.39
CA PRO A 512 34.95 -7.82 -3.64
C PRO A 512 35.95 -8.07 -2.49
N LEU A 513 36.32 -9.33 -2.30
CA LEU A 513 37.39 -9.70 -1.38
C LEU A 513 38.71 -9.00 -1.74
N HIS A 514 39.54 -8.74 -0.73
CA HIS A 514 40.88 -8.19 -0.94
C HIS A 514 41.78 -9.18 -1.68
N ASP A 515 41.77 -10.44 -1.25
CA ASP A 515 42.55 -11.55 -1.79
C ASP A 515 41.70 -12.83 -1.73
N GLY A 516 42.12 -13.88 -2.46
CA GLY A 516 41.44 -15.18 -2.43
C GLY A 516 40.06 -15.19 -3.11
N ASN A 517 39.83 -14.30 -4.07
CA ASN A 517 38.62 -14.35 -4.89
C ASN A 517 38.57 -15.66 -5.69
N TRP A 518 37.38 -16.25 -5.81
CA TRP A 518 37.12 -17.38 -6.70
C TRP A 518 36.46 -16.90 -8.00
N GLU A 519 36.48 -17.75 -9.03
CA GLU A 519 35.81 -17.44 -10.30
C GLU A 519 34.29 -17.43 -10.09
N LEU A 520 33.63 -16.37 -10.59
CA LEU A 520 32.19 -16.23 -10.52
C LEU A 520 31.55 -16.66 -11.84
N VAL A 521 30.37 -17.26 -11.76
CA VAL A 521 29.53 -17.61 -12.91
C VAL A 521 28.18 -16.91 -12.85
N SER A 522 27.60 -16.62 -14.02
CA SER A 522 26.26 -16.04 -14.16
C SER A 522 25.68 -16.34 -15.55
N ALA A 523 24.43 -15.94 -15.77
CA ALA A 523 23.76 -16.09 -17.06
C ALA A 523 24.57 -15.45 -18.21
N SER A 524 25.20 -14.30 -17.95
CA SER A 524 26.07 -13.58 -18.90
C SER A 524 27.24 -12.92 -18.18
N ALA A 525 28.26 -12.50 -18.94
CA ALA A 525 29.46 -11.81 -18.44
C ALA A 525 29.19 -10.33 -18.07
N ILE A 526 28.23 -10.10 -17.17
CA ILE A 526 27.79 -8.77 -16.71
C ILE A 526 28.00 -8.68 -15.20
N PRO A 527 28.94 -7.83 -14.71
CA PRO A 527 29.18 -7.69 -13.28
C PRO A 527 27.97 -7.06 -12.57
N TRP A 528 27.83 -7.30 -11.27
CA TRP A 528 26.75 -6.68 -10.48
C TRP A 528 26.94 -5.16 -10.35
N SER A 529 28.16 -4.69 -10.14
CA SER A 529 28.54 -3.27 -10.19
C SER A 529 29.92 -3.10 -10.82
N ASP A 530 30.29 -1.87 -11.18
CA ASP A 530 31.60 -1.54 -11.75
C ASP A 530 32.78 -1.93 -10.85
N GLY A 531 32.55 -2.08 -9.55
CA GLY A 531 33.56 -2.48 -8.56
C GLY A 531 33.68 -3.99 -8.34
N ASN A 532 32.79 -4.81 -8.92
CA ASN A 532 32.79 -6.27 -8.74
C ASN A 532 33.48 -6.98 -9.90
N ALA A 533 33.94 -8.21 -9.66
CA ALA A 533 34.50 -9.07 -10.70
C ALA A 533 33.45 -9.36 -11.79
N VAL A 534 33.90 -9.36 -13.05
CA VAL A 534 33.08 -9.80 -14.17
C VAL A 534 32.91 -11.33 -14.06
N PRO A 535 31.68 -11.85 -13.93
CA PRO A 535 31.46 -13.29 -13.94
C PRO A 535 31.73 -13.84 -15.33
N ARG A 536 32.07 -15.12 -15.43
CA ARG A 536 32.03 -15.83 -16.70
C ARG A 536 30.59 -16.23 -17.02
N GLU A 537 30.26 -16.20 -18.31
CA GLU A 537 29.02 -16.80 -18.80
C GLU A 537 29.07 -18.33 -18.58
N ILE A 538 28.09 -18.85 -17.84
CA ILE A 538 28.01 -20.27 -17.50
C ILE A 538 27.71 -21.13 -18.74
N THR A 539 28.35 -22.29 -18.82
CA THR A 539 28.14 -23.29 -19.89
C THR A 539 27.03 -24.27 -19.53
N LEU A 540 26.48 -24.99 -20.51
CA LEU A 540 25.46 -26.02 -20.28
C LEU A 540 25.93 -27.13 -19.32
N ALA A 541 27.18 -27.57 -19.44
CA ALA A 541 27.74 -28.60 -18.55
C ALA A 541 27.81 -28.12 -17.09
N GLU A 542 28.09 -26.83 -16.88
CA GLU A 542 28.12 -26.23 -15.54
C GLU A 542 26.72 -25.97 -15.00
N MET A 543 25.76 -25.64 -15.87
CA MET A 543 24.35 -25.57 -15.51
C MET A 543 23.84 -26.94 -15.01
N ASP A 544 24.27 -28.04 -15.64
CA ASP A 544 23.98 -29.40 -15.16
C ASP A 544 24.69 -29.74 -13.85
N ALA A 545 25.97 -29.34 -13.70
CA ALA A 545 26.73 -29.56 -12.47
C ALA A 545 26.11 -28.81 -11.28
N ILE A 546 25.82 -27.52 -11.41
CA ILE A 546 25.20 -26.71 -10.35
C ILE A 546 23.79 -27.20 -10.04
N LYS A 547 23.01 -27.63 -11.04
CA LYS A 547 21.71 -28.28 -10.82
C LYS A 547 21.86 -29.53 -9.94
N ALA A 548 22.88 -30.35 -10.16
CA ALA A 548 23.17 -31.51 -9.31
C ALA A 548 23.61 -31.10 -7.89
N GLU A 549 24.31 -29.97 -7.72
CA GLU A 549 24.62 -29.41 -6.40
C GLU A 549 23.36 -28.98 -5.64
N PHE A 550 22.39 -28.34 -6.32
CA PHE A 550 21.07 -28.03 -5.73
C PHE A 550 20.32 -29.29 -5.29
N VAL A 551 20.35 -30.36 -6.10
CA VAL A 551 19.76 -31.67 -5.76
C VAL A 551 20.42 -32.26 -4.51
N ALA A 552 21.76 -32.32 -4.49
CA ALA A 552 22.51 -32.85 -3.35
C ALA A 552 22.24 -32.06 -2.06
N ALA A 553 22.16 -30.72 -2.15
CA ALA A 553 21.78 -29.87 -1.02
C ALA A 553 20.35 -30.13 -0.55
N ALA A 554 19.38 -30.35 -1.44
CA ALA A 554 18.01 -30.69 -1.05
C ALA A 554 17.94 -32.05 -0.31
N GLU A 555 18.66 -33.07 -0.78
CA GLU A 555 18.76 -34.36 -0.09
C GLU A 555 19.45 -34.24 1.28
N MET A 556 20.52 -33.45 1.38
CA MET A 556 21.18 -33.14 2.65
C MET A 556 20.25 -32.40 3.60
N ALA A 557 19.43 -31.46 3.10
CA ALA A 557 18.47 -30.73 3.92
C ALA A 557 17.39 -31.65 4.48
N GLU A 558 16.96 -32.65 3.70
CA GLU A 558 15.99 -33.64 4.15
C GLU A 558 16.57 -34.49 5.29
N ARG A 559 17.79 -35.01 5.11
CA ARG A 559 18.49 -35.79 6.14
C ARG A 559 18.85 -34.98 7.37
N ALA A 560 19.13 -33.69 7.19
CA ALA A 560 19.31 -32.75 8.29
C ALA A 560 18.00 -32.45 9.03
N GLY A 561 16.83 -32.87 8.53
CA GLY A 561 15.56 -32.78 9.24
C GLY A 561 14.84 -31.44 9.07
N PHE A 562 15.11 -30.67 8.01
CA PHE A 562 14.31 -29.48 7.74
C PHE A 562 12.84 -29.84 7.42
N ASP A 563 11.90 -29.00 7.87
CA ASP A 563 10.46 -29.18 7.60
C ASP A 563 10.08 -28.68 6.20
N MET A 564 10.86 -27.73 5.68
CA MET A 564 10.62 -27.02 4.42
C MET A 564 11.96 -26.62 3.79
N ILE A 565 12.00 -26.50 2.47
CA ILE A 565 13.09 -25.85 1.75
C ILE A 565 12.56 -24.68 0.90
N GLU A 566 13.41 -23.70 0.65
CA GLU A 566 13.14 -22.59 -0.26
C GLU A 566 14.23 -22.49 -1.33
N LEU A 567 13.83 -22.42 -2.60
CA LEU A 567 14.73 -22.08 -3.69
C LEU A 567 14.96 -20.57 -3.74
N HIS A 568 16.22 -20.13 -3.61
CA HIS A 568 16.54 -18.71 -3.71
C HIS A 568 16.71 -18.25 -5.17
N ALA A 569 15.64 -17.71 -5.77
CA ALA A 569 15.60 -17.16 -7.12
C ALA A 569 15.42 -15.63 -7.15
N ALA A 570 16.00 -14.94 -6.17
CA ALA A 570 15.83 -13.49 -5.95
C ALA A 570 17.18 -12.77 -5.78
N HIS A 571 17.09 -11.46 -5.57
CA HIS A 571 18.17 -10.58 -5.11
C HIS A 571 19.42 -10.51 -6.00
N GLY A 572 19.29 -10.84 -7.29
CA GLY A 572 20.40 -10.79 -8.24
C GLY A 572 21.43 -11.92 -8.11
N TYR A 573 21.14 -12.94 -7.29
CA TYR A 573 21.95 -14.16 -7.22
C TYR A 573 21.78 -15.03 -8.46
N LEU A 574 22.35 -16.23 -8.50
CA LEU A 574 22.51 -16.98 -9.74
C LEU A 574 21.19 -17.20 -10.50
N LEU A 575 20.16 -17.76 -9.87
CA LEU A 575 18.88 -18.00 -10.55
C LEU A 575 18.16 -16.70 -10.90
N SER A 576 18.19 -15.69 -10.01
CA SER A 576 17.68 -14.35 -10.31
C SER A 576 18.43 -13.71 -11.49
N SER A 577 19.70 -14.04 -11.70
CA SER A 577 20.50 -13.52 -12.80
C SER A 577 20.10 -14.10 -14.15
N PHE A 578 19.52 -15.31 -14.17
CA PHE A 578 18.88 -15.88 -15.36
C PHE A 578 17.50 -15.25 -15.59
N ILE A 579 16.73 -15.07 -14.52
CA ILE A 579 15.37 -14.52 -14.61
C ILE A 579 15.41 -13.08 -15.08
N SER A 580 16.27 -12.21 -14.55
CA SER A 580 16.25 -10.78 -14.90
C SER A 580 16.92 -10.49 -16.26
N PRO A 581 16.27 -9.71 -17.16
CA PRO A 581 16.89 -9.26 -18.41
C PRO A 581 18.06 -8.29 -18.17
N VAL A 582 18.19 -7.69 -16.98
CA VAL A 582 19.31 -6.80 -16.60
C VAL A 582 20.65 -7.56 -16.51
N SER A 583 20.59 -8.87 -16.32
CA SER A 583 21.75 -9.74 -16.10
C SER A 583 21.87 -10.88 -17.10
N ASN A 584 20.82 -11.18 -17.85
CA ASN A 584 20.78 -12.24 -18.84
C ASN A 584 20.72 -11.65 -20.25
N ALA A 585 21.88 -11.57 -20.89
CA ALA A 585 22.03 -11.15 -22.28
C ALA A 585 22.29 -12.33 -23.23
N ARG A 586 21.98 -13.57 -22.80
CA ARG A 586 22.17 -14.76 -23.63
C ARG A 586 21.27 -14.71 -24.86
N THR A 587 21.77 -15.28 -25.95
CA THR A 587 21.05 -15.40 -27.23
C THR A 587 20.65 -16.84 -27.56
N ASP A 588 20.92 -17.78 -26.65
CA ASP A 588 20.50 -19.18 -26.76
C ASP A 588 19.11 -19.39 -26.11
N GLU A 589 18.72 -20.64 -25.91
CA GLU A 589 17.40 -20.99 -25.34
C GLU A 589 17.23 -20.63 -23.85
N TYR A 590 18.24 -20.01 -23.23
CA TYR A 590 18.25 -19.59 -21.83
C TYR A 590 18.23 -18.06 -21.66
N GLY A 591 18.14 -17.27 -22.74
CA GLY A 591 17.99 -15.81 -22.70
C GLY A 591 16.97 -15.24 -23.68
N GLY A 592 16.75 -13.92 -23.60
CA GLY A 592 15.73 -13.22 -24.38
C GLY A 592 14.35 -13.25 -23.73
N SER A 593 13.43 -14.05 -24.26
CA SER A 593 12.04 -14.12 -23.77
C SER A 593 11.96 -14.57 -22.31
N LEU A 594 10.85 -14.23 -21.63
CA LEU A 594 10.61 -14.71 -20.26
C LEU A 594 10.61 -16.25 -20.19
N ASP A 595 10.07 -16.93 -21.21
CA ASP A 595 10.14 -18.40 -21.32
C ASP A 595 11.56 -18.94 -21.24
N ASN A 596 12.47 -18.38 -22.03
CA ASN A 596 13.87 -18.81 -22.07
C ASN A 596 14.59 -18.47 -20.76
N ARG A 597 14.39 -17.26 -20.24
CA ARG A 597 14.97 -16.81 -18.95
C ARG A 597 14.52 -17.67 -17.77
N MET A 598 13.31 -18.21 -17.82
CA MET A 598 12.74 -19.10 -16.79
C MET A 598 13.14 -20.58 -16.96
N ARG A 599 13.62 -20.99 -18.14
CA ARG A 599 13.90 -22.40 -18.46
C ARG A 599 14.79 -23.09 -17.43
N TRP A 600 15.99 -22.56 -17.19
CA TRP A 600 16.92 -23.17 -16.25
C TRP A 600 16.50 -23.04 -14.78
N PRO A 601 16.00 -21.88 -14.30
CA PRO A 601 15.40 -21.81 -12.96
C PRO A 601 14.31 -22.87 -12.70
N LEU A 602 13.47 -23.17 -13.69
CA LEU A 602 12.45 -24.23 -13.59
C LEU A 602 13.07 -25.63 -13.66
N GLU A 603 14.11 -25.86 -14.47
CA GLU A 603 14.85 -27.14 -14.45
C GLU A 603 15.46 -27.43 -13.07
N VAL A 604 16.06 -26.43 -12.42
CA VAL A 604 16.62 -26.54 -11.07
C VAL A 604 15.51 -26.81 -10.05
N PHE A 605 14.42 -26.04 -10.10
CA PHE A 605 13.27 -26.23 -9.22
C PHE A 605 12.69 -27.65 -9.34
N ASN A 606 12.45 -28.13 -10.57
CA ASN A 606 11.91 -29.46 -10.83
C ASN A 606 12.85 -30.57 -10.33
N ALA A 607 14.17 -30.40 -10.50
CA ALA A 607 15.15 -31.35 -10.02
C ALA A 607 15.18 -31.45 -8.49
N MET A 608 15.11 -30.31 -7.79
CA MET A 608 14.98 -30.29 -6.32
C MET A 608 13.65 -30.88 -5.86
N ARG A 609 12.53 -30.51 -6.50
CA ARG A 609 11.19 -31.00 -6.17
C ARG A 609 11.08 -32.51 -6.31
N ALA A 610 11.81 -33.11 -7.26
CA ALA A 610 11.83 -34.55 -7.49
C ALA A 610 12.54 -35.36 -6.38
N VAL A 611 13.44 -34.75 -5.61
CA VAL A 611 14.13 -35.41 -4.47
C VAL A 611 13.56 -34.99 -3.12
N TRP A 612 12.89 -33.84 -3.03
CA TRP A 612 12.25 -33.39 -1.80
C TRP A 612 10.93 -34.17 -1.56
N PRO A 613 10.62 -34.61 -0.32
CA PRO A 613 9.39 -35.38 -0.06
C PRO A 613 8.10 -34.62 -0.38
N ASP A 614 7.16 -35.26 -1.09
CA ASP A 614 5.90 -34.64 -1.56
C ASP A 614 5.01 -34.07 -0.44
N HIS A 615 5.08 -34.65 0.76
CA HIS A 615 4.33 -34.19 1.93
C HIS A 615 4.92 -32.94 2.60
N LYS A 616 6.17 -32.58 2.27
CA LYS A 616 6.86 -31.40 2.78
C LYS A 616 6.78 -30.23 1.79
N PRO A 617 6.54 -28.99 2.29
CA PRO A 617 6.50 -27.83 1.42
C PRO A 617 7.85 -27.49 0.77
N MET A 618 7.78 -26.92 -0.42
CA MET A 618 8.90 -26.26 -1.10
C MET A 618 8.43 -24.88 -1.61
N SER A 619 9.09 -23.81 -1.17
CA SER A 619 8.85 -22.45 -1.67
C SER A 619 9.91 -22.00 -2.67
N VAL A 620 9.63 -20.85 -3.30
CA VAL A 620 10.62 -20.07 -4.06
C VAL A 620 10.60 -18.63 -3.58
N ARG A 621 11.78 -18.03 -3.44
CA ARG A 621 11.90 -16.58 -3.25
C ARG A 621 12.20 -15.90 -4.57
N ILE A 622 11.42 -14.88 -4.93
CA ILE A 622 11.61 -14.10 -6.16
C ILE A 622 11.80 -12.61 -5.88
N SER A 623 12.46 -11.91 -6.82
CA SER A 623 12.43 -10.44 -6.89
C SER A 623 11.30 -10.02 -7.82
N ALA A 624 10.20 -9.51 -7.26
CA ALA A 624 9.01 -9.14 -8.04
C ALA A 624 9.15 -7.81 -8.81
N CYS A 625 10.21 -7.05 -8.57
CA CYS A 625 10.53 -5.84 -9.32
C CYS A 625 12.02 -5.54 -9.24
N ASP A 626 12.66 -5.23 -10.36
CA ASP A 626 14.07 -4.83 -10.41
C ASP A 626 14.27 -3.32 -10.19
N TRP A 627 13.19 -2.53 -10.22
CA TRP A 627 13.18 -1.08 -10.03
C TRP A 627 13.98 -0.28 -11.07
N VAL A 628 14.00 -0.76 -12.32
CA VAL A 628 14.63 -0.08 -13.47
C VAL A 628 13.65 0.11 -14.64
N GLY A 629 12.35 0.16 -14.35
CA GLY A 629 11.30 0.27 -15.36
C GLY A 629 11.18 -0.98 -16.22
N GLU A 630 10.86 -0.81 -17.50
CA GLU A 630 10.67 -1.90 -18.48
C GLU A 630 11.97 -2.64 -18.84
N GLU A 631 13.14 -2.12 -18.46
CA GLU A 631 14.43 -2.78 -18.68
C GLU A 631 14.66 -3.99 -17.74
N GLY A 632 13.82 -4.17 -16.71
CA GLY A 632 13.95 -5.22 -15.71
C GLY A 632 12.67 -6.03 -15.53
N ILE A 633 12.64 -6.88 -14.51
CA ILE A 633 11.41 -7.54 -14.08
C ILE A 633 10.44 -6.50 -13.55
N THR A 634 9.23 -6.51 -14.11
CA THR A 634 8.09 -5.69 -13.66
C THR A 634 7.18 -6.48 -12.72
N PRO A 635 6.28 -5.80 -11.98
CA PRO A 635 5.27 -6.49 -11.17
C PRO A 635 4.33 -7.41 -11.97
N ASP A 636 4.08 -7.11 -13.24
CA ASP A 636 3.32 -7.97 -14.16
C ASP A 636 4.10 -9.26 -14.48
N ASP A 637 5.38 -9.13 -14.84
CA ASP A 637 6.26 -10.29 -15.06
C ASP A 637 6.32 -11.18 -13.82
N ALA A 638 6.30 -10.59 -12.62
CA ALA A 638 6.35 -11.34 -11.37
C ALA A 638 5.15 -12.27 -11.17
N VAL A 639 3.96 -11.89 -11.64
CA VAL A 639 2.77 -12.75 -11.64
C VAL A 639 2.98 -13.94 -12.57
N GLU A 640 3.51 -13.71 -13.78
CA GLU A 640 3.81 -14.78 -14.74
C GLU A 640 4.91 -15.72 -14.25
N ILE A 641 5.96 -15.18 -13.61
CA ILE A 641 7.02 -15.96 -12.96
C ILE A 641 6.43 -16.85 -11.88
N ALA A 642 5.55 -16.31 -11.03
CA ALA A 642 4.90 -17.06 -9.97
C ALA A 642 3.97 -18.16 -10.51
N ARG A 643 3.19 -17.87 -11.57
CA ARG A 643 2.35 -18.87 -12.26
C ARG A 643 3.18 -20.04 -12.80
N ARG A 644 4.35 -19.77 -13.38
CA ARG A 644 5.26 -20.83 -13.88
C ARG A 644 5.81 -21.71 -12.76
N PHE A 645 6.19 -21.13 -11.63
CA PHE A 645 6.60 -21.91 -10.46
C PHE A 645 5.43 -22.69 -9.86
N ARG A 646 4.21 -22.13 -9.84
CA ARG A 646 2.99 -22.84 -9.43
C ARG A 646 2.76 -24.08 -10.29
N ASP A 647 2.86 -23.93 -11.60
CA ASP A 647 2.66 -25.02 -12.55
C ASP A 647 3.76 -26.09 -12.46
N ALA A 648 4.96 -25.70 -11.98
CA ALA A 648 6.05 -26.62 -11.63
C ALA A 648 5.90 -27.29 -10.26
N GLY A 649 4.91 -26.89 -9.44
CA GLY A 649 4.61 -27.50 -8.15
C GLY A 649 5.12 -26.74 -6.92
N VAL A 650 5.37 -25.44 -7.01
CA VAL A 650 5.69 -24.61 -5.83
C VAL A 650 4.49 -24.49 -4.90
N ASP A 651 4.76 -24.54 -3.60
CA ASP A 651 3.72 -24.48 -2.57
C ASP A 651 3.46 -23.04 -2.09
N LEU A 652 4.48 -22.19 -2.13
CA LEU A 652 4.42 -20.81 -1.65
C LEU A 652 5.50 -19.95 -2.34
N VAL A 653 5.19 -18.68 -2.60
CA VAL A 653 6.18 -17.70 -3.07
C VAL A 653 6.54 -16.71 -1.96
N ASP A 654 7.83 -16.62 -1.58
CA ASP A 654 8.38 -15.50 -0.79
C ASP A 654 8.62 -14.32 -1.73
N VAL A 655 7.82 -13.27 -1.55
CA VAL A 655 7.78 -12.14 -2.47
C VAL A 655 8.67 -11.00 -1.96
N SER A 656 9.86 -10.88 -2.54
CA SER A 656 10.77 -9.77 -2.31
C SER A 656 10.89 -8.86 -3.54
N ALA A 657 11.81 -7.89 -3.52
CA ALA A 657 12.09 -7.02 -4.65
C ALA A 657 13.53 -6.49 -4.65
N GLY A 658 14.03 -6.14 -5.84
CA GLY A 658 15.30 -5.46 -6.04
C GLY A 658 16.54 -6.31 -5.77
N GLN A 659 17.64 -5.63 -5.44
CA GLN A 659 19.00 -6.17 -5.24
C GLN A 659 19.65 -6.80 -6.49
N THR A 660 18.93 -6.79 -7.61
CA THR A 660 19.37 -7.29 -8.93
C THR A 660 20.43 -6.40 -9.58
N THR A 661 20.32 -5.07 -9.40
CA THR A 661 21.20 -4.07 -10.01
C THR A 661 21.33 -2.81 -9.13
N PRO A 662 22.51 -2.15 -9.08
CA PRO A 662 22.70 -0.89 -8.36
C PRO A 662 21.99 0.30 -9.05
N LYS A 663 21.48 0.12 -10.27
CA LYS A 663 20.68 1.14 -10.97
C LYS A 663 19.26 1.26 -10.42
N ALA A 664 18.81 0.31 -9.61
CA ALA A 664 17.49 0.27 -9.00
C ALA A 664 17.13 1.59 -8.29
N ARG A 665 15.86 2.01 -8.41
CA ARG A 665 15.28 3.18 -7.72
C ARG A 665 14.03 2.78 -6.93
N PRO A 666 14.18 2.02 -5.82
CA PRO A 666 13.04 1.60 -5.02
C PRO A 666 12.38 2.80 -4.32
N VAL A 667 11.05 2.79 -4.29
CA VAL A 667 10.26 3.75 -3.50
C VAL A 667 10.00 3.13 -2.13
N TYR A 668 10.77 3.55 -1.13
CA TYR A 668 10.62 3.03 0.23
C TYR A 668 9.41 3.63 0.93
N GLY A 669 8.74 2.79 1.72
CA GLY A 669 7.61 3.13 2.54
C GLY A 669 7.30 2.03 3.54
N ARG A 670 6.24 2.23 4.32
CA ARG A 670 5.65 1.18 5.15
C ARG A 670 5.17 0.04 4.24
N MET A 671 5.51 -1.21 4.56
CA MET A 671 5.03 -2.39 3.82
C MET A 671 5.26 -2.31 2.29
N PHE A 672 6.34 -1.67 1.84
CA PHE A 672 6.51 -1.25 0.43
C PHE A 672 6.59 -2.41 -0.58
N GLN A 673 6.86 -3.64 -0.15
CA GLN A 673 6.85 -4.83 -1.01
C GLN A 673 5.53 -5.62 -0.93
N THR A 674 4.68 -5.36 0.06
CA THR A 674 3.38 -6.02 0.21
C THR A 674 2.49 -5.91 -1.05
N PRO A 675 2.45 -4.79 -1.80
CA PRO A 675 1.69 -4.74 -3.04
C PRO A 675 2.07 -5.81 -4.07
N PHE A 676 3.34 -6.26 -4.09
CA PHE A 676 3.75 -7.35 -4.98
C PHE A 676 3.23 -8.70 -4.49
N SER A 677 3.25 -8.94 -3.18
CA SER A 677 2.70 -10.16 -2.56
C SER A 677 1.20 -10.26 -2.81
N ASP A 678 0.50 -9.14 -2.64
CA ASP A 678 -0.92 -8.99 -2.90
C ASP A 678 -1.26 -9.36 -4.35
N ARG A 679 -0.52 -8.75 -5.28
CA ARG A 679 -0.68 -8.99 -6.71
C ARG A 679 -0.48 -10.47 -7.07
N ILE A 680 0.65 -11.05 -6.67
CA ILE A 680 0.97 -12.46 -6.97
C ILE A 680 -0.06 -13.40 -6.34
N ARG A 681 -0.51 -13.15 -5.12
CA ARG A 681 -1.49 -14.00 -4.44
C ARG A 681 -2.81 -14.02 -5.19
N ASN A 682 -3.34 -12.83 -5.47
CA ASN A 682 -4.71 -12.67 -5.95
C ASN A 682 -4.82 -12.82 -7.48
N GLU A 683 -3.77 -12.50 -8.25
CA GLU A 683 -3.74 -12.69 -9.71
C GLU A 683 -3.05 -14.02 -10.10
N GLY A 684 -2.06 -14.46 -9.33
CA GLY A 684 -1.34 -15.72 -9.54
C GLY A 684 -2.04 -16.94 -8.94
N GLY A 685 -2.97 -16.76 -8.00
CA GLY A 685 -3.79 -17.84 -7.45
C GLY A 685 -2.99 -18.88 -6.67
N LEU A 686 -2.02 -18.44 -5.86
CA LEU A 686 -1.19 -19.31 -5.02
C LEU A 686 -0.80 -18.64 -3.69
N PRO A 687 -0.45 -19.42 -2.65
CA PRO A 687 -0.03 -18.86 -1.39
C PRO A 687 1.21 -17.98 -1.51
N THR A 688 1.22 -16.86 -0.80
CA THR A 688 2.39 -15.96 -0.76
C THR A 688 2.81 -15.63 0.66
N MET A 689 4.08 -15.26 0.79
CA MET A 689 4.63 -14.66 2.00
C MET A 689 5.09 -13.23 1.70
N ALA A 690 4.56 -12.26 2.45
CA ALA A 690 4.98 -10.87 2.36
C ALA A 690 6.18 -10.58 3.26
N VAL A 691 7.11 -9.77 2.76
CA VAL A 691 8.26 -9.24 3.50
C VAL A 691 8.43 -7.75 3.18
N GLY A 692 9.38 -7.06 3.81
CA GLY A 692 9.78 -5.71 3.42
C GLY A 692 9.18 -4.61 4.29
N ASN A 693 9.98 -4.15 5.26
CA ASN A 693 9.62 -3.08 6.20
C ASN A 693 8.33 -3.33 6.99
N ILE A 694 8.17 -4.57 7.45
CA ILE A 694 7.14 -5.02 8.40
C ILE A 694 7.81 -5.15 9.77
N TYR A 695 7.26 -4.48 10.78
CA TYR A 695 7.89 -4.37 12.10
C TYR A 695 6.95 -4.29 13.30
N GLU A 696 5.62 -4.35 13.08
CA GLU A 696 4.59 -4.31 14.13
C GLU A 696 3.48 -5.33 13.82
N ALA A 697 2.80 -5.83 14.85
CA ALA A 697 1.67 -6.76 14.71
C ALA A 697 0.53 -6.18 13.87
N ASP A 698 0.25 -4.88 14.00
CA ASP A 698 -0.79 -4.20 13.22
C ASP A 698 -0.54 -4.31 11.71
N HIS A 699 0.73 -4.26 11.27
CA HIS A 699 1.09 -4.52 9.87
C HIS A 699 0.80 -5.97 9.48
N ALA A 700 1.22 -6.95 10.29
CA ALA A 700 1.02 -8.36 9.99
C ALA A 700 -0.48 -8.72 9.92
N ASN A 701 -1.27 -8.27 10.90
CA ASN A 701 -2.70 -8.49 10.96
C ASN A 701 -3.43 -7.84 9.77
N SER A 702 -3.04 -6.62 9.39
CA SER A 702 -3.60 -5.92 8.23
C SER A 702 -3.31 -6.66 6.92
N ILE A 703 -2.08 -7.14 6.73
CA ILE A 703 -1.67 -7.88 5.52
C ILE A 703 -2.49 -9.17 5.37
N LEU A 704 -2.62 -9.94 6.44
CA LEU A 704 -3.31 -11.24 6.45
C LEU A 704 -4.82 -11.06 6.25
N MET A 705 -5.44 -10.17 7.04
CA MET A 705 -6.88 -9.97 7.01
C MET A 705 -7.35 -9.30 5.71
N ALA A 706 -6.53 -8.46 5.08
CA ALA A 706 -6.84 -7.89 3.76
C ALA A 706 -6.59 -8.84 2.58
N GLY A 707 -6.14 -10.09 2.82
CA GLY A 707 -5.90 -11.07 1.77
C GLY A 707 -4.69 -10.75 0.89
N ARG A 708 -3.66 -10.08 1.43
CA ARG A 708 -2.46 -9.66 0.69
C ARG A 708 -1.29 -10.66 0.80
N ALA A 709 -1.35 -11.55 1.78
CA ALA A 709 -0.41 -12.67 1.94
C ALA A 709 -1.04 -13.75 2.83
N ASP A 710 -0.47 -14.95 2.80
CA ASP A 710 -0.86 -16.06 3.67
C ASP A 710 0.13 -16.24 4.82
N LEU A 711 1.36 -15.74 4.69
CA LEU A 711 2.38 -15.66 5.75
C LEU A 711 3.06 -14.28 5.75
N VAL A 712 3.63 -13.91 6.90
CA VAL A 712 4.33 -12.62 7.07
C VAL A 712 5.75 -12.85 7.58
N ALA A 713 6.73 -12.53 6.74
CA ALA A 713 8.15 -12.61 7.07
C ALA A 713 8.66 -11.32 7.72
N VAL A 714 9.24 -11.47 8.91
CA VAL A 714 9.80 -10.38 9.71
C VAL A 714 11.30 -10.63 9.91
N GLY A 715 12.12 -9.74 9.34
CA GLY A 715 13.58 -9.84 9.37
C GLY A 715 14.21 -9.05 10.53
N ARG A 716 14.64 -7.81 10.26
CA ARG A 716 15.38 -6.94 11.20
C ARG A 716 14.78 -6.84 12.61
N PRO A 717 13.45 -6.79 12.82
CA PRO A 717 12.89 -6.83 14.18
C PRO A 717 13.32 -8.09 14.97
N HIS A 718 13.40 -9.26 14.34
CA HIS A 718 13.92 -10.49 14.96
C HIS A 718 15.45 -10.49 15.17
N LEU A 719 16.20 -9.60 14.51
CA LEU A 719 17.62 -9.39 14.85
C LEU A 719 17.76 -8.59 16.15
N ALA A 720 16.94 -7.55 16.31
CA ALA A 720 16.94 -6.71 17.51
C ALA A 720 16.29 -7.42 18.72
N ASP A 721 15.28 -8.24 18.46
CA ASP A 721 14.49 -8.92 19.47
C ASP A 721 14.13 -10.33 18.99
N PRO A 722 14.82 -11.39 19.45
CA PRO A 722 14.51 -12.75 19.03
C PRO A 722 13.09 -13.19 19.42
N TYR A 723 12.46 -12.53 20.39
CA TYR A 723 11.14 -12.87 20.92
C TYR A 723 10.07 -11.87 20.47
N TRP A 724 10.33 -11.12 19.39
CA TRP A 724 9.44 -10.10 18.82
C TRP A 724 7.99 -10.57 18.70
N THR A 725 7.76 -11.81 18.27
CA THR A 725 6.40 -12.36 18.10
C THR A 725 5.64 -12.41 19.44
N LEU A 726 6.28 -12.90 20.51
CA LEU A 726 5.70 -12.96 21.85
C LEU A 726 5.50 -11.56 22.46
N HIS A 727 6.45 -10.65 22.21
CA HIS A 727 6.37 -9.28 22.72
C HIS A 727 5.27 -8.46 22.03
N GLU A 728 5.13 -8.58 20.71
CA GLU A 728 4.03 -7.95 19.98
C GLU A 728 2.68 -8.56 20.38
N ALA A 729 2.60 -9.88 20.63
CA ALA A 729 1.40 -10.51 21.19
C ALA A 729 0.98 -9.85 22.51
N ALA A 730 1.93 -9.68 23.43
CA ALA A 730 1.67 -9.03 24.72
C ALA A 730 1.21 -7.58 24.56
N LYS A 731 1.86 -6.83 23.66
CA LYS A 731 1.57 -5.42 23.34
C LYS A 731 0.17 -5.21 22.78
N ILE A 732 -0.29 -6.09 21.88
CA ILE A 732 -1.65 -6.00 21.31
C ILE A 732 -2.74 -6.64 22.19
N GLY A 733 -2.40 -7.06 23.42
CA GLY A 733 -3.40 -7.56 24.35
C GLY A 733 -3.70 -9.06 24.24
N ASP A 734 -2.91 -9.87 23.54
CA ASP A 734 -3.16 -11.31 23.45
C ASP A 734 -2.83 -12.02 24.77
N ARG A 735 -3.90 -12.32 25.53
CA ARG A 735 -3.84 -13.06 26.81
C ARG A 735 -4.12 -14.56 26.64
N ASN A 736 -4.45 -15.01 25.42
CA ASN A 736 -4.74 -16.41 25.11
C ASN A 736 -3.51 -17.12 24.52
N ALA A 737 -2.37 -16.44 24.40
CA ALA A 737 -1.12 -17.02 23.95
C ALA A 737 -0.66 -18.17 24.87
N THR A 738 -0.80 -19.39 24.38
CA THR A 738 -0.27 -20.62 24.99
C THR A 738 1.17 -20.91 24.58
N ASP A 739 1.72 -20.10 23.69
CA ASP A 739 2.93 -20.40 22.91
C ASP A 739 4.23 -20.01 23.64
N TRP A 740 4.12 -19.55 24.89
CA TRP A 740 5.26 -19.19 25.73
C TRP A 740 5.95 -20.45 26.27
N PRO A 741 7.28 -20.56 26.17
CA PRO A 741 8.02 -21.61 26.86
C PRO A 741 7.69 -21.62 28.36
N LEU A 742 7.43 -22.80 28.92
CA LEU A 742 7.04 -22.95 30.33
C LEU A 742 7.98 -22.23 31.32
N PRO A 743 9.31 -22.22 31.13
CA PRO A 743 10.21 -21.47 32.00
C PRO A 743 10.06 -19.94 31.93
N TYR A 744 9.39 -19.40 30.91
CA TYR A 744 9.28 -17.96 30.64
C TYR A 744 7.96 -17.33 31.13
N LEU A 745 7.05 -18.13 31.72
CA LEU A 745 5.72 -17.66 32.14
C LEU A 745 5.79 -16.48 33.14
N ALA A 746 6.75 -16.47 34.07
CA ALA A 746 6.90 -15.34 34.99
C ALA A 746 7.30 -14.03 34.27
N GLY A 747 8.08 -14.14 33.18
CA GLY A 747 8.44 -13.02 32.31
C GLY A 747 7.24 -12.51 31.50
N ARG A 748 6.45 -13.43 30.94
CA ARG A 748 5.17 -13.13 30.28
C ARG A 748 4.24 -12.35 31.22
N ASP A 749 4.02 -12.84 32.43
CA ASP A 749 3.10 -12.21 33.38
C ASP A 749 3.56 -10.80 33.76
N GLN A 750 4.87 -10.59 33.88
CA GLN A 750 5.43 -9.25 34.07
C GLN A 750 5.18 -8.34 32.86
N MET A 751 5.36 -8.86 31.65
CA MET A 751 5.15 -8.10 30.42
C MET A 751 3.69 -7.70 30.23
N TRP A 752 2.75 -8.61 30.49
CA TRP A 752 1.32 -8.30 30.47
C TRP A 752 0.95 -7.19 31.45
N ARG A 753 1.43 -7.24 32.70
CA ARG A 753 1.20 -6.16 33.67
C ARG A 753 1.74 -4.80 33.20
N LEU A 754 2.88 -4.77 32.52
CA LEU A 754 3.45 -3.53 31.99
C LEU A 754 2.64 -3.00 30.82
N ALA A 755 2.21 -3.87 29.90
CA ALA A 755 1.35 -3.50 28.78
C ALA A 755 -0.01 -2.96 29.27
N ASP A 756 -0.60 -3.59 30.29
CA ASP A 756 -1.86 -3.12 30.89
C ASP A 756 -1.68 -1.72 31.51
N ARG A 757 -0.59 -1.50 32.23
CA ARG A 757 -0.26 -0.19 32.82
C ARG A 757 -0.05 0.89 31.75
N GLU A 758 0.64 0.56 30.66
CA GLU A 758 0.85 1.48 29.54
C GLU A 758 -0.48 1.83 28.85
N ALA A 759 -1.34 0.84 28.62
CA ALA A 759 -2.67 1.05 28.07
C ALA A 759 -3.57 1.88 29.00
N GLU A 760 -3.47 1.72 30.32
CA GLU A 760 -4.15 2.59 31.29
C GLU A 760 -3.64 4.03 31.24
N MET A 761 -2.33 4.23 31.12
CA MET A 761 -1.75 5.58 31.02
C MET A 761 -2.16 6.30 29.73
N LEU A 762 -2.38 5.59 28.63
CA LEU A 762 -2.86 6.16 27.37
C LEU A 762 -4.34 6.54 27.38
N LYS A 763 -5.12 6.06 28.37
CA LYS A 763 -6.53 6.40 28.55
C LYS A 763 -6.75 7.65 29.42
N VAL A 764 -5.71 8.12 30.10
CA VAL A 764 -5.68 9.35 30.92
C VAL A 764 -5.15 10.50 30.09
#